data_AF-F0WS63-F1
#
_entry.id   AF-F0WS63-F1
#
_cell.length_a   1.000
_cell.length_b   1.000
_cell.length_c   1.000
_cell.angle_alpha   90.00
_cell.angle_beta   90.00
_cell.angle_gamma   90.00
#
_symmetry.space_group_name_H-M   'P 1'
#
loop_
_entity.id
_entity.type
_entity.pdbx_description
1 polymer ?
#
loop_
_entity_poly.entity_id
_entity_poly.type
_entity_poly.pdbx_seq_one_letter_code
_entity_poly.pdbx_strand_id
1 'polypeptide(L)'
;MISILASGKGIKKFCHDWNQLLMPCVDSYLIDFLEIIEKDPEHCSQISDYLDMLKWIVPPTAYGRKVDIARFLLDGVFNNINRLLCTSRSDNSKEKGTSEVKCAAVILEEITTRYQEDSFSIAKTLIFPLFTIQSDSVCKAMEGADYTDSVSLEISKFLNLGCCSYAIRPFMTQLVKSFEYISGSSAVDTLNGMVEWGSNGSQTSGMRAFVGVLSHIENCPFSTKCKDPKHLAHLPTEESASGKMLYLETNNLSGTTCKLVSECNDAETMCTQVCASGSLQINDWLRRTLAYQRALTYKAPLCEAQLPGTHNSAITLSDGYGLRDKAMNAYAFNTPQKPWSYIKTNNQALSLTDQLDSGVRFLEVDTHFFLNDFYSAHCGGGTNNIMNQFTFLKDFADQLSHYGPVFWDQNLVGCYPSLSGISASKQVKTRTHIAEIRDWIEKNKDEFLMLYLDNGVEITNFQKWNGLHEILLENDFNKVFVPLSKLKQMASSGWSKTSINDLMAEGYRVLLLSNTETELFYEINNFCGKLLDLPADCPDKKIGNGEVSTPQDPVASSTKFTRMYQEELRLFSINGNLKFSHGNPRFLTAETIPQSFKCNVNVIAPDMLDISKMEAMIWSWNVDEPRNVGPDTSVYMTESARWITGEKSLSDWKACFNKENMIWRIVKDLDDCPMQFVYEAPQNGNQNFLLQLGMKYFKPQPLQFVKINADVSFFARFTNVTSSQAF
;
A
#
# COMPACT_ATOMS: atom_id res chain seq x y z
N MET A 1 40.56 -10.44 -6.38
CA MET A 1 40.34 -9.02 -6.74
C MET A 1 40.61 -8.08 -5.58
N ILE A 2 40.06 -8.36 -4.38
CA ILE A 2 40.32 -7.59 -3.14
C ILE A 2 41.81 -7.52 -2.80
N SER A 3 42.58 -8.60 -2.95
CA SER A 3 44.04 -8.60 -2.69
C SER A 3 44.87 -7.75 -3.68
N ILE A 4 44.35 -7.50 -4.89
CA ILE A 4 45.00 -6.66 -5.92
C ILE A 4 44.65 -5.17 -5.67
N LEU A 5 43.39 -4.89 -5.27
CA LEU A 5 42.93 -3.59 -4.82
C LEU A 5 43.55 -3.17 -3.48
N ALA A 6 43.79 -4.12 -2.56
CA ALA A 6 44.40 -3.89 -1.25
C ALA A 6 45.90 -3.55 -1.33
N SER A 7 46.53 -3.69 -2.49
CA SER A 7 47.87 -3.13 -2.67
C SER A 7 47.75 -1.60 -2.73
N GLY A 8 48.49 -0.88 -1.88
CA GLY A 8 48.54 0.59 -1.93
C GLY A 8 48.92 1.16 -3.31
N LYS A 9 49.46 0.34 -4.23
CA LYS A 9 49.69 0.67 -5.64
C LYS A 9 48.41 0.62 -6.50
N GLY A 10 47.52 -0.35 -6.26
CA GLY A 10 46.24 -0.50 -6.96
C GLY A 10 45.31 0.68 -6.72
N ILE A 11 45.10 1.09 -5.46
CA ILE A 11 44.27 2.26 -5.11
C ILE A 11 44.87 3.56 -5.65
N LYS A 12 46.19 3.72 -5.61
CA LYS A 12 46.84 4.90 -6.20
C LYS A 12 46.59 5.01 -7.70
N LYS A 13 46.67 3.89 -8.43
CA LYS A 13 46.35 3.85 -9.87
C LYS A 13 44.87 4.14 -10.11
N PHE A 14 43.96 3.48 -9.39
CA PHE A 14 42.52 3.74 -9.47
C PHE A 14 42.21 5.23 -9.25
N CYS A 15 42.80 5.84 -8.21
CA CYS A 15 42.59 7.26 -7.93
C CYS A 15 43.17 8.18 -8.99
N HIS A 16 44.28 7.81 -9.63
CA HIS A 16 44.79 8.53 -10.78
C HIS A 16 43.79 8.48 -11.94
N ASP A 17 43.34 7.29 -12.32
CA ASP A 17 42.39 7.08 -13.43
C ASP A 17 41.04 7.77 -13.15
N TRP A 18 40.51 7.66 -11.93
CA TRP A 18 39.28 8.32 -11.49
C TRP A 18 39.38 9.85 -11.63
N ASN A 19 40.48 10.45 -11.15
CA ASN A 19 40.64 11.91 -11.15
C ASN A 19 41.05 12.49 -12.52
N GLN A 20 41.75 11.74 -13.37
CA GLN A 20 42.26 12.25 -14.66
C GLN A 20 41.38 11.87 -15.86
N LEU A 21 40.60 10.79 -15.76
CA LEU A 21 39.78 10.29 -16.86
C LEU A 21 38.29 10.36 -16.53
N LEU A 22 37.87 9.70 -15.45
CA LEU A 22 36.44 9.50 -15.18
C LEU A 22 35.75 10.81 -14.77
N MET A 23 36.27 11.48 -13.73
CA MET A 23 35.63 12.67 -13.17
C MET A 23 35.50 13.82 -14.18
N PRO A 24 36.51 14.16 -15.01
CA PRO A 24 36.34 15.17 -16.06
C PRO A 24 35.25 14.82 -17.07
N CYS A 25 35.12 13.54 -17.44
CA CYS A 25 34.05 13.06 -18.33
C CYS A 25 32.67 13.18 -17.67
N VAL A 26 32.54 12.74 -16.41
CA VAL A 26 31.30 12.85 -15.65
C VAL A 26 30.87 14.31 -15.51
N ASP A 27 31.80 15.20 -15.14
CA ASP A 27 31.58 16.63 -15.00
C ASP A 27 31.10 17.29 -16.30
N SER A 28 31.62 16.84 -17.45
CA SER A 28 31.30 17.41 -18.76
C SER A 28 30.01 16.87 -19.37
N TYR A 29 29.66 15.59 -19.13
CA TYR A 29 28.64 14.89 -19.91
C TYR A 29 27.46 14.33 -19.10
N LEU A 30 27.49 14.36 -17.76
CA LEU A 30 26.45 13.72 -16.96
C LEU A 30 25.06 14.29 -17.24
N ILE A 31 24.93 15.63 -17.35
CA ILE A 31 23.64 16.27 -17.61
C ILE A 31 23.09 15.81 -18.97
N ASP A 32 23.90 15.90 -20.03
CA ASP A 32 23.52 15.45 -21.39
C ASP A 32 23.15 13.95 -21.40
N PHE A 33 23.90 13.13 -20.66
CA PHE A 33 23.61 11.71 -20.52
C PHE A 33 22.26 11.45 -19.84
N LEU A 34 21.96 12.14 -18.74
CA LEU A 34 20.66 12.06 -18.08
C LEU A 34 19.52 12.44 -19.04
N GLU A 35 19.72 13.46 -19.88
CA GLU A 35 18.71 13.84 -20.89
C GLU A 35 18.43 12.75 -21.92
N ILE A 36 19.44 11.98 -22.29
CA ILE A 36 19.30 10.86 -23.24
C ILE A 36 18.56 9.71 -22.57
N ILE A 37 18.92 9.35 -21.34
CA ILE A 37 18.32 8.23 -20.63
C ILE A 37 16.86 8.53 -20.25
N GLU A 38 16.52 9.76 -19.89
CA GLU A 38 15.15 10.17 -19.57
C GLU A 38 14.19 10.09 -20.78
N LYS A 39 14.72 10.13 -22.00
CA LYS A 39 13.92 9.86 -23.22
C LYS A 39 13.54 8.39 -23.39
N ASP A 40 14.03 7.54 -22.50
CA ASP A 40 13.74 6.11 -22.44
C ASP A 40 13.96 5.35 -23.76
N PRO A 41 15.12 5.49 -24.42
CA PRO A 41 15.37 4.75 -25.65
C PRO A 41 15.36 3.25 -25.36
N GLU A 42 14.84 2.43 -26.28
CA GLU A 42 14.58 0.99 -26.10
C GLU A 42 15.75 0.23 -25.46
N HIS A 43 16.99 0.56 -25.83
CA HIS A 43 18.21 -0.09 -25.33
C HIS A 43 18.69 0.39 -23.95
N CYS A 44 18.11 1.46 -23.40
CA CYS A 44 18.48 2.02 -22.08
C CYS A 44 17.32 2.03 -21.08
N SER A 45 16.21 1.36 -21.38
CA SER A 45 14.99 1.39 -20.55
C SER A 45 15.23 0.97 -19.10
N GLN A 46 16.02 -0.09 -18.90
CA GLN A 46 16.43 -0.53 -17.56
C GLN A 46 17.22 0.54 -16.79
N ILE A 47 18.16 1.23 -17.44
CA ILE A 47 18.94 2.31 -16.82
C ILE A 47 18.00 3.47 -16.46
N SER A 48 17.06 3.76 -17.34
CA SER A 48 16.05 4.79 -17.13
C SER A 48 15.13 4.45 -15.94
N ASP A 49 14.75 3.19 -15.75
CA ASP A 49 13.98 2.75 -14.58
C ASP A 49 14.76 2.92 -13.27
N TYR A 50 16.07 2.61 -13.26
CA TYR A 50 16.91 2.88 -12.10
C TYR A 50 17.07 4.37 -11.79
N LEU A 51 17.14 5.22 -12.83
CA LEU A 51 17.14 6.67 -12.63
C LEU A 51 15.81 7.15 -12.02
N ASP A 52 14.67 6.60 -12.43
CA ASP A 52 13.38 6.92 -11.81
C ASP A 52 13.34 6.52 -10.33
N MET A 53 13.89 5.36 -9.96
CA MET A 53 14.04 4.99 -8.55
C MET A 53 14.94 5.96 -7.78
N LEU A 54 16.01 6.48 -8.39
CA LEU A 54 16.88 7.47 -7.72
C LEU A 54 16.14 8.76 -7.40
N LYS A 55 15.18 9.19 -8.23
CA LYS A 55 14.34 10.36 -7.95
C LYS A 55 13.58 10.25 -6.63
N TRP A 56 13.35 9.03 -6.16
CA TRP A 56 12.72 8.80 -4.86
C TRP A 56 13.56 9.28 -3.67
N ILE A 57 14.88 9.17 -3.79
CA ILE A 57 15.83 9.35 -2.68
C ILE A 57 16.54 10.71 -2.72
N VAL A 58 16.28 11.51 -3.76
CA VAL A 58 16.80 12.86 -3.95
C VAL A 58 15.82 13.86 -3.32
N PRO A 59 16.19 14.52 -2.20
CA PRO A 59 15.37 15.59 -1.63
C PRO A 59 15.31 16.77 -2.60
N PRO A 60 14.14 17.36 -2.86
CA PRO A 60 14.03 18.49 -3.78
C PRO A 60 14.64 19.74 -3.15
N THR A 61 15.69 20.30 -3.76
CA THR A 61 16.15 21.66 -3.47
C THR A 61 15.34 22.65 -4.30
N ALA A 62 14.08 22.82 -3.92
CA ALA A 62 13.17 23.88 -4.34
C ALA A 62 12.90 24.12 -5.86
N TYR A 63 13.46 23.36 -6.81
CA TYR A 63 12.86 23.15 -8.13
C TYR A 63 13.31 21.81 -8.71
N GLY A 64 12.51 20.76 -8.47
CA GLY A 64 12.67 19.40 -9.00
C GLY A 64 12.91 19.37 -10.51
N ARG A 65 14.17 19.48 -10.92
CA ARG A 65 14.67 19.45 -12.30
C ARG A 65 15.85 18.48 -12.39
N LYS A 66 16.21 18.08 -13.61
CA LYS A 66 17.43 17.29 -13.95
C LYS A 66 18.69 17.72 -13.18
N VAL A 67 18.79 19.02 -12.85
CA VAL A 67 19.89 19.62 -12.08
C VAL A 67 20.01 19.06 -10.66
N ASP A 68 18.90 18.70 -10.00
CA ASP A 68 18.92 18.12 -8.65
C ASP A 68 19.47 16.69 -8.66
N ILE A 69 19.04 15.85 -9.62
CA ILE A 69 19.58 14.50 -9.81
C ILE A 69 21.06 14.57 -10.19
N ALA A 70 21.41 15.46 -11.13
CA ALA A 70 22.81 15.67 -11.51
C ALA A 70 23.65 16.11 -10.31
N ARG A 71 23.19 17.08 -9.51
CA ARG A 71 23.88 17.54 -8.30
C ARG A 71 24.01 16.44 -7.25
N PHE A 72 22.95 15.66 -7.03
CA PHE A 72 22.97 14.50 -6.14
C PHE A 72 24.00 13.45 -6.61
N LEU A 73 24.04 13.14 -7.90
CA LEU A 73 25.00 12.20 -8.47
C LEU A 73 26.43 12.76 -8.39
N LEU A 74 26.66 14.02 -8.77
CA LEU A 74 27.98 14.65 -8.75
C LEU A 74 28.52 14.78 -7.33
N ASP A 75 27.75 15.36 -6.42
CA ASP A 75 28.22 15.59 -5.05
C ASP A 75 28.03 14.36 -4.17
N GLY A 76 26.78 13.90 -4.08
CA GLY A 76 26.35 12.82 -3.20
C GLY A 76 27.00 11.49 -3.52
N VAL A 77 27.30 11.21 -4.80
CA VAL A 77 27.88 9.94 -5.26
C VAL A 77 29.33 10.11 -5.72
N PHE A 78 29.59 10.80 -6.83
CA PHE A 78 30.90 10.81 -7.47
C PHE A 78 31.98 11.52 -6.65
N ASN A 79 31.73 12.74 -6.17
CA ASN A 79 32.65 13.50 -5.32
C ASN A 79 32.89 12.78 -3.99
N ASN A 80 31.82 12.28 -3.37
CA ASN A 80 31.91 11.57 -2.11
C ASN A 80 32.66 10.24 -2.22
N ILE A 81 32.45 9.47 -3.30
CA ILE A 81 33.26 8.27 -3.60
C ILE A 81 34.72 8.67 -3.86
N ASN A 82 34.97 9.75 -4.59
CA ASN A 82 36.33 10.23 -4.83
C ASN A 82 37.02 10.64 -3.52
N ARG A 83 36.31 11.34 -2.61
CA ARG A 83 36.81 11.68 -1.28
C ARG A 83 37.12 10.41 -0.50
N LEU A 84 36.17 9.48 -0.39
CA LEU A 84 36.33 8.21 0.31
C LEU A 84 37.57 7.44 -0.18
N LEU A 85 37.72 7.33 -1.50
CA LEU A 85 38.76 6.50 -2.11
C LEU A 85 40.13 7.20 -2.22
N CYS A 86 40.13 8.49 -2.49
CA CYS A 86 41.31 9.20 -3.01
C CYS A 86 41.83 10.35 -2.15
N THR A 87 41.20 10.64 -1.01
CA THR A 87 41.78 11.50 0.02
C THR A 87 43.13 10.94 0.47
N SER A 88 44.14 11.82 0.52
CA SER A 88 45.47 11.47 0.99
C SER A 88 45.60 11.77 2.48
N ARG A 89 46.09 10.82 3.27
CA ARG A 89 46.48 10.98 4.68
C ARG A 89 47.99 11.17 4.78
N SER A 90 48.42 12.14 5.59
CA SER A 90 49.83 12.34 5.92
C SER A 90 50.30 11.20 6.83
N ASP A 91 51.31 10.45 6.41
CA ASP A 91 51.93 9.42 7.24
C ASP A 91 53.07 10.05 8.06
N ASN A 92 52.90 10.11 9.38
CA ASN A 92 53.92 10.63 10.30
C ASN A 92 55.00 9.59 10.63
N SER A 93 54.87 8.33 10.14
CA SER A 93 55.75 7.22 10.52
C SER A 93 57.02 7.06 9.66
N LYS A 94 57.22 7.90 8.63
CA LYS A 94 58.40 7.81 7.75
C LYS A 94 59.12 9.14 7.59
N GLU A 95 60.26 9.27 8.27
CA GLU A 95 61.28 10.26 7.95
C GLU A 95 61.72 10.10 6.49
N LYS A 96 61.67 11.22 5.75
CA LYS A 96 62.26 11.44 4.41
C LYS A 96 61.75 10.54 3.29
N GLY A 97 60.60 10.91 2.74
CA GLY A 97 60.11 10.47 1.43
C GLY A 97 58.59 10.41 1.43
N THR A 98 57.92 11.44 0.92
CA THR A 98 56.46 11.62 0.91
C THR A 98 55.72 10.47 0.20
N SER A 99 55.40 9.40 0.92
CA SER A 99 54.43 8.43 0.47
C SER A 99 53.07 8.78 1.06
N GLU A 100 52.31 9.65 0.39
CA GLU A 100 50.89 9.84 0.71
C GLU A 100 50.18 8.47 0.64
N VAL A 101 49.48 8.11 1.71
CA VAL A 101 48.64 6.90 1.77
C VAL A 101 47.19 7.33 1.53
N LYS A 102 46.46 6.58 0.71
CA LYS A 102 45.06 6.88 0.41
C LYS A 102 44.16 6.37 1.53
N CYS A 103 43.12 7.12 1.88
CA CYS A 103 42.21 6.75 2.97
C CYS A 103 41.54 5.39 2.76
N ALA A 104 41.16 5.04 1.52
CA ALA A 104 40.68 3.68 1.23
C ALA A 104 41.73 2.60 1.47
N ALA A 105 43.02 2.88 1.25
CA ALA A 105 44.07 1.91 1.54
C ALA A 105 44.19 1.68 3.06
N VAL A 106 44.07 2.74 3.87
CA VAL A 106 44.04 2.64 5.34
C VAL A 106 42.85 1.83 5.81
N ILE A 107 41.64 2.11 5.31
CA ILE A 107 40.42 1.38 5.68
C ILE A 107 40.54 -0.10 5.33
N LEU A 108 40.99 -0.41 4.11
CA LEU A 108 41.15 -1.79 3.66
C LEU A 108 42.22 -2.53 4.46
N GLU A 109 43.35 -1.88 4.77
CA GLU A 109 44.41 -2.46 5.60
C GLU A 109 43.93 -2.76 7.03
N GLU A 110 43.18 -1.85 7.65
CA GLU A 110 42.57 -2.08 8.96
C GLU A 110 41.59 -3.27 8.92
N ILE A 111 40.76 -3.35 7.89
CA ILE A 111 39.79 -4.45 7.73
C ILE A 111 40.51 -5.79 7.54
N THR A 112 41.46 -5.88 6.60
CA THR A 112 42.13 -7.15 6.27
C THR A 112 43.11 -7.63 7.34
N THR A 113 43.62 -6.71 8.16
CA THR A 113 44.49 -7.07 9.29
C THR A 113 43.67 -7.57 10.48
N ARG A 114 42.47 -7.03 10.68
CA ARG A 114 41.65 -7.30 11.87
C ARG A 114 40.64 -8.43 11.71
N TYR A 115 40.17 -8.69 10.49
CA TYR A 115 39.10 -9.65 10.23
C TYR A 115 39.51 -10.71 9.20
N GLN A 116 39.14 -11.95 9.48
CA GLN A 116 39.12 -13.04 8.49
C GLN A 116 37.84 -12.96 7.65
N GLU A 117 37.86 -13.55 6.45
CA GLU A 117 36.76 -13.50 5.48
C GLU A 117 35.41 -13.98 6.06
N ASP A 118 35.43 -15.02 6.89
CA ASP A 118 34.27 -15.61 7.57
C ASP A 118 33.77 -14.80 8.79
N SER A 119 34.59 -13.87 9.29
CA SER A 119 34.29 -13.04 10.46
C SER A 119 33.91 -11.60 10.12
N PHE A 120 34.09 -11.19 8.86
CA PHE A 120 33.82 -9.84 8.40
C PHE A 120 32.35 -9.65 8.04
N SER A 121 31.71 -8.67 8.67
CA SER A 121 30.40 -8.16 8.27
C SER A 121 30.48 -6.65 8.10
N ILE A 122 29.98 -6.14 6.96
CA ILE A 122 29.88 -4.71 6.70
C ILE A 122 28.99 -4.04 7.75
N ALA A 123 27.87 -4.66 8.10
CA ALA A 123 26.95 -4.15 9.10
C ALA A 123 27.68 -3.95 10.44
N LYS A 124 28.28 -5.02 10.98
CA LYS A 124 29.00 -5.00 12.27
C LYS A 124 30.21 -4.08 12.28
N THR A 125 30.98 -4.04 11.19
CA THR A 125 32.31 -3.41 11.18
C THR A 125 32.27 -1.94 10.80
N LEU A 126 31.36 -1.54 9.92
CA LEU A 126 31.31 -0.18 9.35
C LEU A 126 30.03 0.57 9.67
N ILE A 127 28.87 -0.09 9.69
CA ILE A 127 27.58 0.59 9.82
C ILE A 127 27.23 0.80 11.30
N PHE A 128 27.11 -0.27 12.08
CA PHE A 128 26.68 -0.20 13.48
C PHE A 128 27.53 0.71 14.37
N PRO A 129 28.88 0.74 14.27
CA PRO A 129 29.68 1.67 15.07
C PRO A 129 29.34 3.14 14.83
N LEU A 130 28.84 3.50 13.64
CA LEU A 130 28.36 4.87 13.36
C LEU A 130 27.07 5.22 14.10
N PHE A 131 26.45 4.22 14.73
CA PHE A 131 25.23 4.34 15.50
C PHE A 131 25.40 3.93 16.97
N THR A 132 26.60 3.56 17.42
CA THR A 132 26.82 3.13 18.82
C THR A 132 27.95 3.86 19.55
N ILE A 133 28.77 4.68 18.86
CA ILE A 133 29.80 5.47 19.53
C ILE A 133 29.17 6.74 20.16
N GLN A 134 29.30 6.90 21.48
CA GLN A 134 28.83 8.10 22.17
C GLN A 134 29.59 9.37 21.75
N SER A 135 28.89 10.51 21.79
CA SER A 135 29.37 11.81 21.29
C SER A 135 30.72 12.25 21.87
N ASP A 136 30.97 11.99 23.15
CA ASP A 136 32.22 12.32 23.85
C ASP A 136 33.42 11.44 23.45
N SER A 137 33.14 10.29 22.82
CA SER A 137 34.10 9.25 22.46
C SER A 137 34.35 9.18 20.95
N VAL A 138 33.54 9.86 20.12
CA VAL A 138 33.63 9.82 18.64
C VAL A 138 35.05 10.05 18.15
N CYS A 139 35.71 11.12 18.58
CA CYS A 139 37.03 11.46 18.05
C CYS A 139 38.10 10.43 18.42
N LYS A 140 38.06 9.91 19.64
CA LYS A 140 39.01 8.86 20.10
C LYS A 140 38.73 7.53 19.41
N ALA A 141 37.47 7.15 19.27
CA ALA A 141 37.06 5.92 18.59
C ALA A 141 37.47 5.93 17.11
N MET A 142 37.35 7.08 16.43
CA MET A 142 37.81 7.25 15.04
C MET A 142 39.34 7.13 14.90
N GLU A 143 40.13 7.32 15.97
CA GLU A 143 41.57 7.03 16.02
C GLU A 143 41.88 5.58 16.45
N GLY A 144 40.87 4.71 16.52
CA GLY A 144 41.01 3.30 16.88
C GLY A 144 41.11 3.04 18.39
N ALA A 145 40.82 4.02 19.23
CA ALA A 145 40.79 3.84 20.68
C ALA A 145 39.56 3.02 21.13
N ASP A 146 39.65 2.45 22.32
CA ASP A 146 38.53 1.84 23.02
C ASP A 146 37.42 2.87 23.28
N TYR A 147 36.17 2.48 23.07
CA TYR A 147 34.99 3.23 23.45
C TYR A 147 33.95 2.31 24.09
N THR A 148 33.01 2.87 24.84
CA THR A 148 31.88 2.12 25.36
C THR A 148 30.76 2.17 24.33
N ASP A 149 30.35 1.02 23.81
CA ASP A 149 29.21 0.91 22.91
C ASP A 149 27.94 1.37 23.63
N SER A 150 27.23 2.35 23.07
CA SER A 150 26.07 2.98 23.71
C SER A 150 24.89 2.05 23.89
N VAL A 151 24.88 0.91 23.21
CA VAL A 151 23.81 -0.07 23.22
C VAL A 151 24.18 -1.29 24.05
N SER A 152 25.29 -1.97 23.74
CA SER A 152 25.70 -3.16 24.49
C SER A 152 26.26 -2.81 25.88
N LEU A 153 26.76 -1.58 26.04
CA LEU A 153 27.53 -1.11 27.20
C LEU A 153 28.88 -1.82 27.37
N GLU A 154 29.34 -2.54 26.34
CA GLU A 154 30.62 -3.23 26.33
C GLU A 154 31.72 -2.35 25.72
N ILE A 155 32.97 -2.62 26.11
CA ILE A 155 34.12 -1.97 25.50
C ILE A 155 34.29 -2.52 24.08
N SER A 156 34.31 -1.62 23.11
CA SER A 156 34.47 -1.91 21.69
C SER A 156 35.57 -1.05 21.07
N LYS A 157 36.07 -1.49 19.90
CA LYS A 157 37.04 -0.72 19.09
C LYS A 157 36.52 -0.55 17.67
N PHE A 158 36.57 0.67 17.15
CA PHE A 158 36.31 0.94 15.74
C PHE A 158 37.60 0.87 14.90
N LEU A 159 37.51 1.11 13.59
CA LEU A 159 38.67 1.19 12.70
C LEU A 159 39.46 2.48 12.97
N ASN A 160 40.79 2.43 12.83
CA ASN A 160 41.64 3.62 12.94
C ASN A 160 41.59 4.47 11.66
N LEU A 161 40.54 5.27 11.53
CA LEU A 161 40.35 6.17 10.40
C LEU A 161 41.17 7.47 10.54
N GLY A 162 41.29 8.00 11.76
CA GLY A 162 41.84 9.33 12.03
C GLY A 162 41.16 10.38 11.14
N CYS A 163 41.97 11.20 10.46
CA CYS A 163 41.43 12.21 9.55
C CYS A 163 40.68 11.65 8.34
N CYS A 164 40.82 10.34 8.02
CA CYS A 164 40.06 9.74 6.92
C CYS A 164 38.56 9.68 7.21
N SER A 165 38.14 9.79 8.47
CA SER A 165 36.72 9.95 8.83
C SER A 165 36.09 11.18 8.16
N TYR A 166 36.85 12.26 7.91
CA TYR A 166 36.39 13.42 7.14
C TYR A 166 36.06 13.09 5.69
N ALA A 167 36.73 12.10 5.10
CA ALA A 167 36.46 11.66 3.74
C ALA A 167 35.19 10.80 3.64
N ILE A 168 34.87 10.04 4.70
CA ILE A 168 33.68 9.15 4.74
C ILE A 168 32.42 9.93 5.13
N ARG A 169 32.55 10.92 6.03
CA ARG A 169 31.43 11.65 6.62
C ARG A 169 30.44 12.19 5.59
N PRO A 170 30.84 12.89 4.50
CA PRO A 170 29.90 13.45 3.54
C PRO A 170 29.04 12.38 2.87
N PHE A 171 29.64 11.25 2.47
CA PHE A 171 28.93 10.11 1.88
C PHE A 171 27.87 9.55 2.84
N MET A 172 28.26 9.27 4.09
CA MET A 172 27.34 8.73 5.10
C MET A 172 26.25 9.74 5.47
N THR A 173 26.58 11.02 5.52
CA THR A 173 25.61 12.10 5.78
C THR A 173 24.57 12.14 4.67
N GLN A 174 24.98 12.00 3.40
CA GLN A 174 24.05 11.93 2.28
C GLN A 174 23.13 10.72 2.38
N LEU A 175 23.66 9.54 2.71
CA LEU A 175 22.86 8.32 2.87
C LEU A 175 21.82 8.47 3.99
N VAL A 176 22.22 8.99 5.16
CA VAL A 176 21.30 9.22 6.29
C VAL A 176 20.22 10.25 5.94
N LYS A 177 20.58 11.34 5.25
CA LYS A 177 19.61 12.35 4.80
C LYS A 177 18.63 11.80 3.76
N SER A 178 19.10 11.01 2.80
CA SER A 178 18.23 10.34 1.83
C SER A 178 17.30 9.35 2.52
N PHE A 179 17.80 8.57 3.49
CA PHE A 179 16.97 7.68 4.30
C PHE A 179 15.87 8.44 5.06
N GLU A 180 16.23 9.54 5.74
CA GLU A 180 15.30 10.37 6.49
C GLU A 180 14.27 11.04 5.57
N TYR A 181 14.71 11.50 4.41
CA TYR A 181 13.82 12.06 3.39
C TYR A 181 12.78 11.03 2.95
N ILE A 182 13.17 9.79 2.63
CA ILE A 182 12.22 8.77 2.15
C ILE A 182 11.29 8.32 3.27
N SER A 183 11.86 7.98 4.43
CA SER A 183 11.15 7.32 5.52
C SER A 183 10.41 8.26 6.46
N GLY A 184 10.68 9.57 6.35
CA GLY A 184 10.19 10.58 7.30
C GLY A 184 10.72 10.40 8.72
N SER A 185 11.67 9.50 8.96
CA SER A 185 12.20 9.16 10.28
C SER A 185 13.73 9.19 10.25
N SER A 186 14.38 9.62 11.33
CA SER A 186 15.84 9.53 11.38
C SER A 186 16.30 8.07 11.41
N ALA A 187 17.51 7.80 10.91
CA ALA A 187 18.10 6.46 10.99
C ALA A 187 18.27 5.98 12.43
N VAL A 188 18.56 6.91 13.36
CA VAL A 188 18.71 6.61 14.79
C VAL A 188 17.37 6.21 15.41
N ASP A 189 16.30 6.97 15.15
CA ASP A 189 14.96 6.64 15.67
C ASP A 189 14.44 5.33 15.09
N THR A 190 14.76 5.07 13.82
CA THR A 190 14.43 3.79 13.17
C THR A 190 15.17 2.63 13.85
N LEU A 191 16.47 2.74 14.09
CA LEU A 191 17.21 1.68 14.79
C LEU A 191 16.69 1.47 16.23
N ASN A 192 16.38 2.57 16.93
CA ASN A 192 15.90 2.52 18.29
C ASN A 192 14.49 1.92 18.42
N GLY A 193 13.65 1.95 17.39
CA GLY A 193 12.34 1.30 17.44
C GLY A 193 12.33 -0.14 16.91
N MET A 194 13.42 -0.62 16.30
CA MET A 194 13.57 -2.03 15.88
C MET A 194 13.91 -2.97 17.04
N VAL A 195 14.59 -2.45 18.07
CA VAL A 195 15.04 -3.21 19.24
C VAL A 195 14.16 -2.89 20.44
N GLU A 196 13.74 -3.93 21.17
CA GLU A 196 13.02 -3.77 22.42
C GLU A 196 13.99 -3.42 23.56
N TRP A 197 13.74 -2.30 24.22
CA TRP A 197 14.44 -1.86 25.41
C TRP A 197 13.64 -2.26 26.65
N GLY A 198 14.26 -2.94 27.63
CA GLY A 198 13.56 -3.43 28.83
C GLY A 198 12.71 -2.38 29.57
N SER A 199 11.74 -2.86 30.35
CA SER A 199 10.51 -2.22 30.83
C SER A 199 10.59 -0.99 31.76
N ASN A 200 11.46 -0.02 31.48
CA ASN A 200 11.34 1.36 31.98
C ASN A 200 11.38 2.33 30.80
N GLY A 201 10.30 2.36 30.00
CA GLY A 201 10.09 3.14 28.77
C GLY A 201 10.20 4.66 28.91
N SER A 202 11.37 5.14 29.33
CA SER A 202 11.78 6.53 29.40
C SER A 202 13.05 6.68 28.57
N GLN A 203 12.92 7.31 27.40
CA GLN A 203 14.04 7.88 26.62
C GLN A 203 14.71 9.04 27.38
N THR A 204 15.11 8.81 28.62
CA THR A 204 15.94 9.73 29.39
C THR A 204 17.38 9.29 29.26
N SER A 205 18.13 10.03 28.44
CA SER A 205 19.54 10.38 28.67
C SER A 205 20.25 9.55 29.76
N GLY A 206 20.62 8.31 29.43
CA GLY A 206 21.35 7.42 30.36
C GLY A 206 21.12 5.91 30.21
N MET A 207 20.18 5.46 29.37
CA MET A 207 19.88 4.03 29.11
C MET A 207 20.13 3.67 27.64
N ARG A 208 20.49 2.40 27.38
CA ARG A 208 20.92 1.83 26.09
C ARG A 208 20.16 2.40 24.89
N ALA A 209 20.87 2.97 23.92
CA ALA A 209 20.27 3.51 22.71
C ALA A 209 21.29 3.67 21.58
N PHE A 210 20.85 3.55 20.34
CA PHE A 210 21.61 3.99 19.18
C PHE A 210 21.71 5.52 19.18
N VAL A 211 22.86 6.03 18.74
CA VAL A 211 23.24 7.45 18.74
C VAL A 211 23.94 7.84 17.45
N GLY A 212 23.72 9.06 16.94
CA GLY A 212 24.34 9.49 15.69
C GLY A 212 25.76 10.06 15.87
N VAL A 213 26.75 9.52 15.14
CA VAL A 213 28.15 10.02 15.23
C VAL A 213 28.48 11.13 14.22
N LEU A 214 27.73 11.22 13.11
CA LEU A 214 28.17 11.98 11.93
C LEU A 214 28.36 13.48 12.18
N SER A 215 27.50 14.10 12.99
CA SER A 215 27.63 15.52 13.37
C SER A 215 28.83 15.81 14.27
N HIS A 216 29.31 14.82 15.03
CA HIS A 216 30.43 14.97 15.95
C HIS A 216 31.78 14.84 15.24
N ILE A 217 31.84 14.10 14.12
CA ILE A 217 33.07 13.92 13.33
C ILE A 217 33.62 15.27 12.84
N GLU A 218 32.76 16.24 12.52
CA GLU A 218 33.15 17.52 11.91
C GLU A 218 34.21 18.30 12.70
N ASN A 219 34.21 18.13 14.02
CA ASN A 219 35.02 18.92 14.94
C ASN A 219 36.18 18.13 15.58
N CYS A 220 36.47 16.92 15.07
CA CYS A 220 37.46 16.05 15.71
C CYS A 220 38.91 16.48 15.48
N PRO A 221 39.70 16.76 16.55
CA PRO A 221 41.07 17.25 16.41
C PRO A 221 42.06 16.11 16.16
N PHE A 222 41.96 15.46 15.00
CA PHE A 222 42.83 14.33 14.65
C PHE A 222 44.29 14.73 14.53
N SER A 223 45.16 13.83 14.97
CA SER A 223 46.62 14.00 14.93
C SER A 223 47.22 13.92 13.50
N THR A 224 46.55 13.22 12.59
CA THR A 224 46.92 13.11 11.18
C THR A 224 46.20 14.16 10.32
N LYS A 225 46.83 14.65 9.23
CA LYS A 225 46.21 15.58 8.29
C LYS A 225 45.76 14.86 7.02
N CYS A 226 44.57 15.20 6.53
CA CYS A 226 44.04 14.67 5.29
C CYS A 226 43.87 15.79 4.27
N LYS A 227 44.07 15.44 2.99
CA LYS A 227 43.90 16.35 1.87
C LYS A 227 42.99 15.71 0.83
N ASP A 228 41.93 16.43 0.48
CA ASP A 228 40.98 16.06 -0.56
C ASP A 228 41.67 15.76 -1.90
N PRO A 229 41.07 14.91 -2.75
CA PRO A 229 41.57 14.67 -4.09
C PRO A 229 41.64 15.96 -4.92
N LYS A 230 42.53 15.98 -5.91
CA LYS A 230 42.80 17.19 -6.71
C LYS A 230 41.62 17.66 -7.55
N HIS A 231 40.71 16.77 -7.92
CA HIS A 231 39.61 17.08 -8.81
C HIS A 231 38.30 16.55 -8.24
N LEU A 232 37.43 17.47 -7.84
CA LEU A 232 36.03 17.21 -7.54
C LEU A 232 35.21 17.84 -8.67
N ALA A 233 34.14 17.18 -9.09
CA ALA A 233 33.22 17.70 -10.09
C ALA A 233 32.63 19.03 -9.64
N HIS A 234 32.42 19.91 -10.61
CA HIS A 234 31.78 21.19 -10.40
C HIS A 234 30.30 20.97 -10.16
N LEU A 235 29.78 21.56 -9.10
CA LEU A 235 28.35 21.47 -8.84
C LEU A 235 27.63 22.49 -9.74
N PRO A 236 26.56 22.08 -10.44
CA PRO A 236 25.75 23.02 -11.19
C PRO A 236 25.21 24.11 -10.26
N THR A 237 25.16 25.35 -10.75
CA THR A 237 24.70 26.53 -9.99
C THR A 237 23.28 26.33 -9.48
N GLU A 238 23.06 26.59 -8.18
CA GLU A 238 21.72 26.62 -7.61
C GLU A 238 20.97 27.85 -8.16
N GLU A 239 19.86 27.62 -8.86
CA GLU A 239 18.89 28.69 -9.06
C GLU A 239 18.10 28.86 -7.75
N SER A 240 18.23 30.03 -7.11
CA SER A 240 17.47 30.40 -5.92
C SER A 240 15.98 30.24 -6.17
N ALA A 241 15.40 29.24 -5.52
CA ALA A 241 13.99 28.97 -5.55
C ALA A 241 13.36 29.38 -4.22
N SER A 242 12.48 30.37 -4.26
CA SER A 242 11.65 30.74 -3.11
C SER A 242 10.88 29.50 -2.65
N GLY A 243 11.09 29.06 -1.40
CA GLY A 243 10.42 27.91 -0.76
C GLY A 243 8.92 28.08 -0.66
N LYS A 244 8.21 28.02 -1.80
CA LYS A 244 6.75 28.00 -1.85
C LYS A 244 6.27 26.62 -1.44
N MET A 245 5.34 26.59 -0.49
CA MET A 245 4.46 25.45 -0.25
C MET A 245 3.94 24.91 -1.58
N LEU A 246 4.01 23.60 -1.79
CA LEU A 246 3.21 22.98 -2.83
C LEU A 246 1.84 22.65 -2.27
N TYR A 247 0.91 23.57 -2.52
CA TYR A 247 -0.50 23.30 -2.40
C TYR A 247 -0.92 22.54 -3.66
N LEU A 248 -1.23 21.26 -3.52
CA LEU A 248 -1.64 20.40 -4.63
C LEU A 248 -3.15 20.18 -4.52
N GLU A 249 -3.88 20.44 -5.61
CA GLU A 249 -5.34 20.35 -5.68
C GLU A 249 -5.88 19.00 -5.13
N THR A 250 -7.14 19.02 -4.69
CA THR A 250 -7.95 17.88 -4.21
C THR A 250 -7.70 16.59 -4.97
N ASN A 251 -7.84 15.43 -4.32
CA ASN A 251 -7.99 14.18 -5.06
C ASN A 251 -9.16 14.29 -6.05
N ASN A 252 -8.91 13.92 -7.30
CA ASN A 252 -9.95 13.83 -8.34
C ASN A 252 -10.85 12.63 -8.05
N LEU A 253 -11.80 12.78 -7.12
CA LEU A 253 -12.84 11.79 -6.85
C LEU A 253 -14.07 12.11 -7.70
N SER A 254 -14.47 11.18 -8.56
CA SER A 254 -15.59 11.40 -9.48
C SER A 254 -16.92 11.31 -8.73
N GLY A 255 -17.84 12.23 -9.06
CA GLY A 255 -19.19 12.27 -8.48
C GLY A 255 -19.23 12.52 -6.96
N THR A 256 -18.10 12.87 -6.34
CA THR A 256 -17.96 12.90 -4.88
C THR A 256 -18.10 14.32 -4.36
N THR A 257 -19.01 14.53 -3.41
CA THR A 257 -19.17 15.80 -2.70
C THR A 257 -18.98 15.54 -1.20
N CYS A 258 -18.16 16.36 -0.54
CA CYS A 258 -17.86 16.23 0.87
C CYS A 258 -17.36 17.57 1.43
N LYS A 259 -17.20 17.66 2.76
CA LYS A 259 -16.55 18.82 3.39
C LYS A 259 -15.04 18.65 3.26
N LEU A 260 -14.39 19.52 2.50
CA LEU A 260 -12.93 19.47 2.33
C LEU A 260 -12.19 20.04 3.54
N VAL A 261 -11.13 19.35 3.96
CA VAL A 261 -10.17 19.77 4.99
C VAL A 261 -8.74 19.59 4.47
N SER A 262 -7.80 20.34 5.04
CA SER A 262 -6.38 20.23 4.71
C SER A 262 -5.73 19.14 5.55
N GLU A 263 -5.03 18.23 4.88
CA GLU A 263 -4.16 17.22 5.48
C GLU A 263 -2.71 17.56 5.10
N CYS A 264 -1.80 17.59 6.08
CA CYS A 264 -0.45 18.12 5.92
C CYS A 264 0.60 17.25 6.59
N ASN A 265 1.83 17.26 6.07
CA ASN A 265 2.96 16.69 6.79
C ASN A 265 3.33 17.53 8.04
N ASP A 266 4.12 16.96 8.97
CA ASP A 266 4.51 17.62 10.23
C ASP A 266 5.19 18.99 10.06
N ALA A 267 5.92 19.17 8.96
CA ALA A 267 6.60 20.42 8.65
C ALA A 267 5.67 21.47 8.00
N GLU A 268 4.42 21.12 7.71
CA GLU A 268 3.43 21.90 6.96
C GLU A 268 3.95 22.40 5.59
N THR A 269 5.00 21.75 5.07
CA THR A 269 5.62 22.10 3.79
C THR A 269 4.85 21.52 2.62
N MET A 270 3.97 20.56 2.89
CA MET A 270 3.23 19.84 1.87
C MET A 270 1.87 19.42 2.41
N CYS A 271 0.83 19.87 1.72
CA CYS A 271 -0.56 19.67 2.11
C CYS A 271 -1.41 19.29 0.90
N THR A 272 -2.50 18.57 1.16
CA THR A 272 -3.54 18.27 0.17
C THR A 272 -4.92 18.43 0.78
N GLN A 273 -5.94 18.50 -0.06
CA GLN A 273 -7.33 18.54 0.38
C GLN A 273 -7.95 17.15 0.33
N VAL A 274 -8.56 16.75 1.45
CA VAL A 274 -9.25 15.47 1.63
C VAL A 274 -10.67 15.72 2.12
N CYS A 275 -11.55 14.73 1.97
CA CYS A 275 -12.84 14.74 2.65
C CYS A 275 -12.62 14.60 4.16
N ALA A 276 -13.26 15.47 4.95
CA ALA A 276 -13.35 15.25 6.39
C ALA A 276 -14.11 13.93 6.64
N SER A 277 -13.62 13.11 7.56
CA SER A 277 -14.25 11.84 7.90
C SER A 277 -15.73 12.02 8.26
N GLY A 278 -16.59 11.18 7.66
CA GLY A 278 -18.04 11.20 7.83
C GLY A 278 -18.75 12.40 7.17
N SER A 279 -18.09 13.09 6.24
CA SER A 279 -18.68 14.25 5.54
C SER A 279 -19.14 13.93 4.12
N LEU A 280 -18.98 12.69 3.67
CA LEU A 280 -19.39 12.25 2.35
C LEU A 280 -20.90 12.42 2.14
N GLN A 281 -21.26 13.12 1.07
CA GLN A 281 -22.66 13.26 0.66
C GLN A 281 -23.05 12.15 -0.31
N ILE A 282 -24.10 11.43 0.05
CA ILE A 282 -24.62 10.31 -0.74
C ILE A 282 -26.07 10.64 -1.10
N ASN A 283 -26.38 10.63 -2.39
CA ASN A 283 -27.74 10.89 -2.85
C ASN A 283 -28.71 9.78 -2.38
N ASP A 284 -29.98 10.14 -2.19
CA ASP A 284 -31.01 9.24 -1.65
C ASP A 284 -31.26 8.03 -2.56
N TRP A 285 -31.11 8.20 -3.87
CA TRP A 285 -31.26 7.10 -4.83
C TRP A 285 -30.21 6.01 -4.58
N LEU A 286 -28.93 6.38 -4.52
CA LEU A 286 -27.82 5.44 -4.32
C LEU A 286 -27.97 4.72 -2.98
N ARG A 287 -28.25 5.47 -1.91
CA ARG A 287 -28.45 4.92 -0.55
C ARG A 287 -29.56 3.87 -0.52
N ARG A 288 -30.74 4.20 -1.04
CA ARG A 288 -31.92 3.31 -1.03
C ARG A 288 -31.73 2.11 -1.96
N THR A 289 -31.09 2.31 -3.09
CA THR A 289 -30.84 1.24 -4.07
C THR A 289 -29.81 0.24 -3.57
N LEU A 290 -28.71 0.71 -2.96
CA LEU A 290 -27.75 -0.19 -2.31
C LEU A 290 -28.40 -0.95 -1.16
N ALA A 291 -29.23 -0.29 -0.34
CA ALA A 291 -29.96 -0.97 0.74
C ALA A 291 -30.90 -2.06 0.19
N TYR A 292 -31.57 -1.82 -0.94
CA TYR A 292 -32.40 -2.81 -1.63
C TYR A 292 -31.57 -4.00 -2.10
N GLN A 293 -30.45 -3.75 -2.80
CA GLN A 293 -29.56 -4.82 -3.25
C GLN A 293 -29.00 -5.63 -2.07
N ARG A 294 -28.60 -4.98 -0.97
CA ARG A 294 -28.18 -5.67 0.26
C ARG A 294 -29.29 -6.55 0.84
N ALA A 295 -30.54 -6.08 0.86
CA ALA A 295 -31.66 -6.85 1.37
C ALA A 295 -31.98 -8.11 0.53
N LEU A 296 -31.69 -8.10 -0.77
CA LEU A 296 -31.75 -9.29 -1.62
C LEU A 296 -30.59 -10.24 -1.27
N THR A 297 -29.36 -9.71 -1.29
CA THR A 297 -28.14 -10.43 -0.95
C THR A 297 -28.21 -11.12 0.41
N TYR A 298 -28.73 -10.45 1.45
CA TYR A 298 -28.73 -10.96 2.83
C TYR A 298 -29.69 -12.12 3.06
N LYS A 299 -30.62 -12.37 2.13
CA LYS A 299 -31.53 -13.54 2.16
C LYS A 299 -30.89 -14.79 1.57
N ALA A 300 -29.90 -14.63 0.70
CA ALA A 300 -29.19 -15.75 0.09
C ALA A 300 -28.23 -16.41 1.11
N PRO A 301 -27.82 -17.67 0.89
CA PRO A 301 -26.73 -18.28 1.65
C PRO A 301 -25.49 -17.37 1.67
N LEU A 302 -24.75 -17.35 2.78
CA LEU A 302 -23.62 -16.44 3.00
C LEU A 302 -22.61 -16.41 1.84
N CYS A 303 -22.30 -17.57 1.27
CA CYS A 303 -21.32 -17.70 0.18
C CYS A 303 -21.83 -17.24 -1.19
N GLU A 304 -23.13 -16.94 -1.33
CA GLU A 304 -23.72 -16.35 -2.53
C GLU A 304 -23.84 -14.83 -2.42
N ALA A 305 -23.43 -14.25 -1.28
CA ALA A 305 -23.62 -12.84 -1.04
C ALA A 305 -22.76 -11.97 -1.96
N GLN A 306 -23.37 -10.94 -2.58
CA GLN A 306 -22.66 -9.90 -3.32
C GLN A 306 -22.62 -8.59 -2.53
N LEU A 307 -21.43 -8.15 -2.16
CA LEU A 307 -21.17 -7.00 -1.30
C LEU A 307 -20.18 -6.03 -1.97
N PRO A 308 -20.44 -4.71 -1.93
CA PRO A 308 -19.41 -3.71 -2.20
C PRO A 308 -18.26 -3.84 -1.20
N GLY A 309 -17.02 -3.84 -1.68
CA GLY A 309 -15.82 -3.89 -0.86
C GLY A 309 -14.85 -2.75 -1.17
N THR A 310 -13.75 -2.67 -0.43
CA THR A 310 -12.55 -1.92 -0.80
C THR A 310 -11.30 -2.74 -0.50
N HIS A 311 -10.26 -2.55 -1.30
CA HIS A 311 -8.95 -3.17 -1.08
C HIS A 311 -8.09 -2.22 -0.23
N ASN A 312 -7.36 -2.78 0.73
CA ASN A 312 -6.55 -2.06 1.73
C ASN A 312 -7.27 -0.81 2.29
N SER A 313 -8.50 -1.02 2.75
CA SER A 313 -9.48 0.01 3.11
C SER A 313 -8.95 1.08 4.06
N ALA A 314 -8.02 0.71 4.95
CA ALA A 314 -7.46 1.57 5.99
C ALA A 314 -6.26 2.43 5.53
N ILE A 315 -5.77 2.26 4.30
CA ILE A 315 -4.59 2.96 3.80
C ILE A 315 -5.06 4.16 2.98
N THR A 316 -5.52 5.20 3.70
CA THR A 316 -6.27 6.30 3.13
C THR A 316 -5.46 7.61 3.05
N LEU A 317 -5.71 8.43 2.03
CA LEU A 317 -5.13 9.79 2.00
C LEU A 317 -5.67 10.66 3.14
N SER A 318 -6.93 10.45 3.57
CA SER A 318 -7.49 11.15 4.73
C SER A 318 -6.76 10.88 6.04
N ASP A 319 -6.02 9.77 6.11
CA ASP A 319 -5.22 9.36 7.28
C ASP A 319 -3.72 9.65 7.11
N GLY A 320 -3.35 10.32 6.02
CA GLY A 320 -1.98 10.76 5.79
C GLY A 320 -1.27 10.07 4.63
N TYR A 321 -1.67 8.83 4.31
CA TYR A 321 -0.94 7.98 3.37
C TYR A 321 -0.87 8.61 1.98
N GLY A 322 0.27 8.55 1.30
CA GLY A 322 0.42 9.11 -0.05
C GLY A 322 0.45 10.63 -0.14
N LEU A 323 0.54 11.35 0.99
CA LEU A 323 0.70 12.81 1.02
C LEU A 323 1.82 13.31 0.09
N ARG A 324 2.91 12.55 -0.01
CA ARG A 324 4.09 12.89 -0.83
C ARG A 324 3.93 12.54 -2.29
N ASP A 325 3.03 11.62 -2.63
CA ASP A 325 2.96 11.03 -3.97
C ASP A 325 2.73 12.09 -5.04
N LYS A 326 1.80 13.02 -4.81
CA LYS A 326 1.51 14.08 -5.80
C LYS A 326 2.71 14.99 -6.03
N ALA A 327 3.39 15.38 -4.95
CA ALA A 327 4.57 16.23 -5.06
C ALA A 327 5.65 15.48 -5.85
N MET A 328 5.94 14.24 -5.45
CA MET A 328 6.89 13.38 -6.13
C MET A 328 6.54 13.11 -7.59
N ASN A 329 5.27 12.86 -7.92
CA ASN A 329 4.82 12.68 -9.30
C ASN A 329 4.93 13.98 -10.12
N ALA A 330 4.56 15.12 -9.55
CA ALA A 330 4.69 16.42 -10.21
C ALA A 330 6.16 16.78 -10.49
N TYR A 331 7.09 16.35 -9.63
CA TYR A 331 8.52 16.58 -9.81
C TYR A 331 9.19 15.53 -10.71
N ALA A 332 8.83 14.26 -10.56
CA ALA A 332 9.51 13.15 -11.20
C ALA A 332 8.97 12.84 -12.60
N PHE A 333 7.72 13.22 -12.90
CA PHE A 333 6.99 12.80 -14.10
C PHE A 333 6.22 13.91 -14.80
N ASN A 334 6.84 14.41 -15.86
CA ASN A 334 6.13 14.97 -17.01
C ASN A 334 6.67 14.35 -18.31
N THR A 335 6.88 13.02 -18.31
CA THR A 335 7.32 12.24 -19.48
C THR A 335 6.20 11.31 -19.94
N PRO A 336 5.38 11.74 -20.91
CA PRO A 336 4.33 10.91 -21.52
C PRO A 336 4.79 9.53 -22.03
N GLN A 337 6.11 9.33 -22.17
CA GLN A 337 6.75 8.11 -22.64
C GLN A 337 6.71 6.96 -21.62
N LYS A 338 6.54 7.25 -20.32
CA LYS A 338 6.50 6.25 -19.24
C LYS A 338 5.23 6.35 -18.39
N PRO A 339 4.03 6.10 -18.95
CA PRO A 339 2.79 6.16 -18.19
C PRO A 339 2.72 5.16 -17.02
N TRP A 340 3.64 4.19 -16.97
CA TRP A 340 3.76 3.22 -15.90
C TRP A 340 4.68 3.66 -14.75
N SER A 341 5.54 4.66 -14.92
CA SER A 341 6.48 5.08 -13.86
C SER A 341 5.83 6.20 -13.05
N TYR A 342 5.23 5.84 -11.90
CA TYR A 342 4.60 6.79 -10.97
C TYR A 342 4.67 6.27 -9.54
N ILE A 343 4.53 7.16 -8.57
CA ILE A 343 4.41 6.80 -7.16
C ILE A 343 2.95 6.90 -6.71
N LYS A 344 2.48 5.88 -6.00
CA LYS A 344 1.15 5.78 -5.41
C LYS A 344 1.26 4.88 -4.20
N THR A 345 1.06 5.44 -3.02
CA THR A 345 1.33 4.78 -1.73
C THR A 345 0.12 4.80 -0.79
N ASN A 346 -1.00 5.35 -1.26
CA ASN A 346 -2.32 5.21 -0.67
C ASN A 346 -3.25 4.39 -1.58
N ASN A 347 -4.03 3.47 -1.00
CA ASN A 347 -5.03 2.69 -1.73
C ASN A 347 -6.35 3.44 -1.84
N GLN A 348 -6.76 4.12 -0.77
CA GLN A 348 -8.02 4.86 -0.71
C GLN A 348 -7.82 6.35 -0.54
N ALA A 349 -8.77 7.16 -0.97
CA ALA A 349 -8.79 8.60 -0.71
C ALA A 349 -9.72 8.99 0.43
N LEU A 350 -10.85 8.28 0.53
CA LEU A 350 -11.89 8.49 1.52
C LEU A 350 -11.52 7.81 2.84
N SER A 351 -11.97 8.39 3.95
CA SER A 351 -11.83 7.80 5.27
C SER A 351 -12.56 6.45 5.35
N LEU A 352 -12.21 5.63 6.33
CA LEU A 352 -12.86 4.34 6.53
C LEU A 352 -14.37 4.50 6.83
N THR A 353 -14.75 5.51 7.61
CA THR A 353 -16.15 5.91 7.84
C THR A 353 -16.85 6.28 6.53
N ASP A 354 -16.25 7.13 5.70
CA ASP A 354 -16.87 7.54 4.43
C ASP A 354 -17.04 6.35 3.46
N GLN A 355 -16.09 5.41 3.44
CA GLN A 355 -16.23 4.15 2.69
C GLN A 355 -17.42 3.33 3.20
N LEU A 356 -17.57 3.15 4.52
CA LEU A 356 -18.72 2.46 5.11
C LEU A 356 -20.06 3.15 4.80
N ASP A 357 -20.10 4.48 4.93
CA ASP A 357 -21.30 5.29 4.66
C ASP A 357 -21.71 5.19 3.19
N SER A 358 -20.74 5.16 2.26
CA SER A 358 -20.98 4.99 0.82
C SER A 358 -21.71 3.68 0.48
N GLY A 359 -21.56 2.65 1.32
CA GLY A 359 -22.22 1.35 1.16
C GLY A 359 -21.31 0.13 1.19
N VAL A 360 -20.00 0.30 1.45
CA VAL A 360 -19.03 -0.80 1.59
C VAL A 360 -19.39 -1.71 2.77
N ARG A 361 -19.35 -3.03 2.56
CA ARG A 361 -19.65 -4.06 3.58
C ARG A 361 -18.61 -5.19 3.63
N PHE A 362 -17.53 -5.06 2.85
CA PHE A 362 -16.32 -5.86 2.95
C PHE A 362 -15.13 -4.90 3.09
N LEU A 363 -14.45 -4.94 4.24
CA LEU A 363 -13.26 -4.13 4.49
C LEU A 363 -12.04 -5.04 4.60
N GLU A 364 -10.92 -4.56 4.07
CA GLU A 364 -9.59 -5.15 4.17
C GLU A 364 -8.68 -4.21 4.95
N VAL A 365 -8.14 -4.66 6.07
CA VAL A 365 -7.28 -3.85 6.93
C VAL A 365 -5.96 -4.58 7.14
N ASP A 366 -4.95 -4.16 6.37
CA ASP A 366 -3.58 -4.64 6.48
C ASP A 366 -3.06 -4.33 7.88
N THR A 367 -2.69 -5.33 8.65
CA THR A 367 -2.35 -5.19 10.06
C THR A 367 -0.96 -5.73 10.33
N HIS A 368 -0.10 -4.87 10.85
CA HIS A 368 1.31 -5.17 11.11
C HIS A 368 1.76 -4.76 12.50
N PHE A 369 2.76 -5.47 13.06
CA PHE A 369 3.32 -5.15 14.37
C PHE A 369 4.73 -4.57 14.26
N PHE A 370 4.89 -3.31 14.65
CA PHE A 370 6.17 -2.61 14.77
C PHE A 370 6.04 -1.45 15.75
N LEU A 371 7.15 -0.87 16.21
CA LEU A 371 7.14 0.20 17.23
C LEU A 371 6.33 -0.16 18.50
N ASN A 372 6.30 -1.45 18.83
CA ASN A 372 5.58 -2.03 19.97
C ASN A 372 4.05 -1.78 19.96
N ASP A 373 3.44 -1.64 18.78
CA ASP A 373 1.98 -1.52 18.61
C ASP A 373 1.53 -2.13 17.27
N PHE A 374 0.22 -2.19 17.04
CA PHE A 374 -0.36 -2.61 15.77
C PHE A 374 -0.71 -1.40 14.93
N TYR A 375 -0.28 -1.43 13.67
CA TYR A 375 -0.47 -0.37 12.70
C TYR A 375 -1.16 -0.91 11.47
N SER A 376 -2.03 -0.07 10.88
CA SER A 376 -2.64 -0.35 9.59
C SER A 376 -1.74 0.17 8.48
N ALA A 377 -1.16 -0.69 7.67
CA ALA A 377 -0.13 -0.27 6.71
C ALA A 377 0.18 -1.32 5.66
N HIS A 378 0.65 -0.90 4.48
CA HIS A 378 1.06 -1.82 3.44
C HIS A 378 2.57 -2.08 3.51
N CYS A 379 2.96 -3.31 3.83
CA CYS A 379 4.37 -3.71 3.84
C CYS A 379 4.72 -4.65 2.68
N GLY A 380 6.01 -4.84 2.44
CA GLY A 380 6.53 -5.73 1.40
C GLY A 380 6.33 -7.21 1.73
N GLY A 381 5.15 -7.75 1.44
CA GLY A 381 4.84 -9.17 1.63
C GLY A 381 5.10 -10.02 0.37
N GLY A 382 6.15 -10.83 0.36
CA GLY A 382 6.28 -11.91 -0.64
C GLY A 382 7.67 -12.52 -0.79
N THR A 383 7.73 -13.84 -1.03
CA THR A 383 8.99 -14.61 -1.19
C THR A 383 9.81 -14.24 -2.42
N ASN A 384 9.21 -13.58 -3.43
CA ASN A 384 9.83 -13.17 -4.70
C ASN A 384 10.03 -11.65 -4.83
N ASN A 385 10.14 -10.94 -3.70
CA ASN A 385 10.41 -9.51 -3.61
C ASN A 385 11.90 -9.21 -3.93
N ILE A 386 12.19 -8.10 -4.61
CA ILE A 386 13.57 -7.61 -4.82
C ILE A 386 14.33 -7.45 -3.49
N MET A 387 13.63 -7.15 -2.39
CA MET A 387 14.23 -6.99 -1.07
C MET A 387 14.82 -8.29 -0.52
N ASN A 388 14.21 -9.45 -0.82
CA ASN A 388 14.73 -10.75 -0.39
C ASN A 388 16.05 -11.13 -1.10
N GLN A 389 16.43 -10.41 -2.16
CA GLN A 389 17.72 -10.59 -2.83
C GLN A 389 18.86 -9.88 -2.10
N PHE A 390 18.57 -8.96 -1.19
CA PHE A 390 19.58 -8.28 -0.39
C PHE A 390 19.90 -9.09 0.87
N THR A 391 20.87 -10.01 0.77
CA THR A 391 21.41 -10.77 1.93
C THR A 391 21.83 -9.86 3.08
N PHE A 392 22.22 -8.61 2.78
CA PHE A 392 22.53 -7.58 3.77
C PHE A 392 21.40 -7.32 4.77
N LEU A 393 20.12 -7.38 4.38
CA LEU A 393 18.99 -7.14 5.30
C LEU A 393 18.89 -8.22 6.38
N LYS A 394 19.21 -9.47 6.00
CA LYS A 394 19.32 -10.57 6.95
C LYS A 394 20.50 -10.34 7.89
N ASP A 395 21.70 -10.08 7.36
CA ASP A 395 22.89 -9.82 8.19
C ASP A 395 22.68 -8.63 9.14
N PHE A 396 21.92 -7.63 8.70
CA PHE A 396 21.53 -6.46 9.50
C PHE A 396 20.59 -6.84 10.64
N ALA A 397 19.54 -7.62 10.39
CA ALA A 397 18.63 -8.12 11.41
C ALA A 397 19.35 -9.03 12.43
N ASP A 398 20.21 -9.93 11.94
CA ASP A 398 21.04 -10.80 12.78
C ASP A 398 21.94 -9.96 13.69
N GLN A 399 22.54 -8.89 13.18
CA GLN A 399 23.36 -7.98 13.98
C GLN A 399 22.54 -7.17 15.00
N LEU A 400 21.30 -6.78 14.70
CA LEU A 400 20.41 -6.12 15.66
C LEU A 400 20.11 -7.03 16.86
N SER A 401 19.96 -8.33 16.62
CA SER A 401 19.62 -9.32 17.66
C SER A 401 20.66 -9.43 18.79
N HIS A 402 21.89 -8.98 18.54
CA HIS A 402 22.93 -8.90 19.58
C HIS A 402 22.63 -7.87 20.67
N TYR A 403 21.75 -6.91 20.42
CA TYR A 403 21.47 -5.81 21.34
C TYR A 403 20.21 -6.02 22.21
N GLY A 404 19.31 -6.89 21.77
CA GLY A 404 18.06 -7.20 22.45
C GLY A 404 17.08 -7.95 21.54
N PRO A 405 15.86 -8.25 22.03
CA PRO A 405 14.78 -8.74 21.19
C PRO A 405 14.51 -7.75 20.04
N VAL A 406 14.31 -8.28 18.84
CA VAL A 406 14.07 -7.47 17.63
C VAL A 406 12.64 -7.70 17.17
N PHE A 407 11.87 -6.62 17.07
CA PHE A 407 10.52 -6.62 16.49
C PHE A 407 10.57 -5.96 15.11
N TRP A 408 11.45 -6.49 14.27
CA TRP A 408 11.63 -6.07 12.90
C TRP A 408 12.14 -7.22 12.04
N ASP A 409 11.59 -7.37 10.83
CA ASP A 409 12.14 -8.23 9.80
C ASP A 409 11.93 -7.61 8.41
N GLN A 410 12.49 -8.23 7.38
CA GLN A 410 12.45 -7.71 6.01
C GLN A 410 11.04 -7.56 5.42
N ASN A 411 10.02 -8.25 5.95
CA ASN A 411 8.64 -8.13 5.48
C ASN A 411 8.00 -6.82 5.92
N LEU A 412 8.55 -6.16 6.96
CA LEU A 412 8.09 -4.86 7.43
C LEU A 412 8.63 -3.68 6.59
N VAL A 413 9.53 -3.91 5.64
CA VAL A 413 9.96 -2.87 4.69
C VAL A 413 8.74 -2.34 3.94
N GLY A 414 8.52 -1.03 3.96
CA GLY A 414 7.28 -0.41 3.48
C GLY A 414 6.46 0.20 4.61
N CYS A 415 6.46 -0.46 5.77
CA CYS A 415 5.83 0.02 6.99
C CYS A 415 6.84 0.61 7.95
N TYR A 416 7.95 -0.10 8.16
CA TYR A 416 9.05 0.34 9.02
C TYR A 416 10.40 -0.13 8.44
N PRO A 417 11.24 0.77 7.91
CA PRO A 417 10.95 2.18 7.64
C PRO A 417 9.76 2.34 6.68
N SER A 418 8.99 3.41 6.87
CA SER A 418 7.81 3.69 6.06
C SER A 418 8.18 4.11 4.65
N LEU A 419 7.47 3.59 3.66
CA LEU A 419 7.54 4.02 2.26
C LEU A 419 6.21 4.64 1.82
N SER A 420 5.29 4.92 2.75
CA SER A 420 3.90 5.30 2.48
C SER A 420 3.65 6.81 2.39
N GLY A 421 4.71 7.60 2.18
CA GLY A 421 4.62 9.06 2.15
C GLY A 421 4.51 9.75 3.52
N ILE A 422 4.43 9.00 4.61
CA ILE A 422 4.42 9.47 6.01
C ILE A 422 5.48 8.70 6.83
N SER A 423 5.81 9.17 8.03
CA SER A 423 6.73 8.42 8.90
C SER A 423 6.03 7.21 9.53
N ALA A 424 6.80 6.19 9.90
CA ALA A 424 6.23 4.96 10.48
C ALA A 424 5.44 5.23 11.77
N SER A 425 5.89 6.18 12.60
CA SER A 425 5.18 6.58 13.81
C SER A 425 3.85 7.31 13.56
N LYS A 426 3.63 7.80 12.35
CA LYS A 426 2.42 8.54 11.93
C LYS A 426 1.41 7.66 11.20
N GLN A 427 1.80 6.45 10.80
CA GLN A 427 0.85 5.46 10.32
C GLN A 427 -0.22 5.23 11.39
N VAL A 428 -1.47 5.04 10.98
CA VAL A 428 -2.60 4.93 11.90
C VAL A 428 -2.56 3.58 12.59
N LYS A 429 -2.77 3.60 13.90
CA LYS A 429 -2.83 2.37 14.70
C LYS A 429 -4.07 1.57 14.33
N THR A 430 -3.95 0.24 14.24
CA THR A 430 -5.07 -0.66 13.94
C THR A 430 -6.23 -0.46 14.90
N ARG A 431 -5.94 -0.23 16.20
CA ARG A 431 -6.98 0.08 17.20
C ARG A 431 -7.85 1.30 16.87
N THR A 432 -7.32 2.30 16.18
CA THR A 432 -8.07 3.48 15.78
C THR A 432 -9.11 3.11 14.73
N HIS A 433 -8.72 2.34 13.70
CA HIS A 433 -9.65 1.84 12.68
C HIS A 433 -10.67 0.84 13.24
N ILE A 434 -10.27 -0.04 14.16
CA ILE A 434 -11.21 -0.93 14.85
C ILE A 434 -12.22 -0.14 15.69
N ALA A 435 -11.79 0.92 16.38
CA ALA A 435 -12.68 1.82 17.10
C ALA A 435 -13.66 2.53 16.15
N GLU A 436 -13.19 3.02 15.01
CA GLU A 436 -14.02 3.64 13.97
C GLU A 436 -15.09 2.68 13.43
N ILE A 437 -14.71 1.44 13.12
CA ILE A 437 -15.65 0.38 12.69
C ILE A 437 -16.68 0.08 13.78
N ARG A 438 -16.25 -0.07 15.04
CA ARG A 438 -17.15 -0.32 16.17
C ARG A 438 -18.16 0.81 16.31
N ASP A 439 -17.69 2.05 16.35
CA ASP A 439 -18.54 3.23 16.53
C ASP A 439 -19.53 3.37 15.36
N TRP A 440 -19.14 2.97 14.13
CA TRP A 440 -20.04 2.92 12.98
C TRP A 440 -21.09 1.80 13.13
N ILE A 441 -20.72 0.59 13.53
CA ILE A 441 -21.65 -0.54 13.76
C ILE A 441 -22.65 -0.22 14.88
N GLU A 442 -22.22 0.47 15.94
CA GLU A 442 -23.10 0.89 17.04
C GLU A 442 -24.20 1.85 16.58
N LYS A 443 -23.88 2.73 15.62
CA LYS A 443 -24.84 3.65 14.98
C LYS A 443 -25.70 2.96 13.92
N ASN A 444 -25.19 1.89 13.30
CA ASN A 444 -25.81 1.19 12.17
C ASN A 444 -26.16 -0.27 12.54
N LYS A 445 -27.00 -0.46 13.56
CA LYS A 445 -27.35 -1.79 14.10
C LYS A 445 -28.13 -2.71 13.15
N ASP A 446 -28.53 -2.23 12.00
CA ASP A 446 -29.21 -3.02 10.96
C ASP A 446 -28.28 -3.36 9.79
N GLU A 447 -26.97 -3.17 9.96
CA GLU A 447 -25.96 -3.48 8.93
C GLU A 447 -25.08 -4.66 9.35
N PHE A 448 -24.47 -5.31 8.36
CA PHE A 448 -23.55 -6.43 8.56
C PHE A 448 -22.25 -6.20 7.80
N LEU A 449 -21.12 -6.43 8.46
CA LEU A 449 -19.79 -6.18 7.94
C LEU A 449 -18.95 -7.46 7.91
N MET A 450 -18.29 -7.69 6.78
CA MET A 450 -17.17 -8.63 6.69
C MET A 450 -15.88 -7.83 6.87
N LEU A 451 -15.11 -8.12 7.91
CA LEU A 451 -13.82 -7.50 8.19
C LEU A 451 -12.72 -8.53 7.98
N TYR A 452 -11.93 -8.33 6.93
CA TYR A 452 -10.72 -9.07 6.64
C TYR A 452 -9.51 -8.30 7.19
N LEU A 453 -8.78 -8.90 8.13
CA LEU A 453 -7.47 -8.40 8.52
C LEU A 453 -6.40 -9.12 7.69
N ASP A 454 -5.79 -8.41 6.74
CA ASP A 454 -4.62 -8.92 6.03
C ASP A 454 -3.41 -8.80 6.97
N ASN A 455 -3.12 -9.87 7.70
CA ASN A 455 -2.17 -9.83 8.79
C ASN A 455 -0.75 -10.15 8.30
N GLY A 456 0.20 -9.31 8.69
CA GLY A 456 1.61 -9.58 8.47
C GLY A 456 2.08 -10.89 9.12
N VAL A 457 3.01 -11.58 8.45
CA VAL A 457 3.62 -12.82 8.96
C VAL A 457 4.35 -12.59 10.29
N GLU A 458 4.82 -11.38 10.52
CA GLU A 458 5.56 -10.99 11.72
C GLU A 458 4.70 -11.01 12.98
N ILE A 459 3.37 -10.87 12.88
CA ILE A 459 2.46 -11.01 14.03
C ILE A 459 2.57 -12.41 14.64
N THR A 460 2.69 -13.44 13.78
CA THR A 460 2.92 -14.82 14.23
C THR A 460 4.35 -14.99 14.74
N ASN A 461 5.35 -14.50 13.98
CA ASN A 461 6.76 -14.65 14.34
C ASN A 461 7.10 -14.00 15.69
N PHE A 462 6.51 -12.83 15.97
CA PHE A 462 6.70 -12.08 17.20
C PHE A 462 5.71 -12.46 18.30
N GLN A 463 4.85 -13.45 18.07
CA GLN A 463 3.86 -13.97 19.03
C GLN A 463 2.89 -12.89 19.55
N LYS A 464 2.39 -12.03 18.65
CA LYS A 464 1.58 -10.85 19.01
C LYS A 464 0.07 -11.04 18.86
N TRP A 465 -0.40 -12.23 18.51
CA TRP A 465 -1.85 -12.51 18.35
C TRP A 465 -2.70 -12.09 19.56
N ASN A 466 -2.26 -12.36 20.79
CA ASN A 466 -3.01 -11.98 21.99
C ASN A 466 -3.27 -10.46 22.07
N GLY A 467 -2.27 -9.64 21.76
CA GLY A 467 -2.42 -8.18 21.76
C GLY A 467 -3.39 -7.69 20.69
N LEU A 468 -3.42 -8.35 19.53
CA LEU A 468 -4.39 -8.03 18.48
C LEU A 468 -5.82 -8.45 18.89
N HIS A 469 -5.96 -9.61 19.55
CA HIS A 469 -7.25 -10.06 20.09
C HIS A 469 -7.75 -9.09 21.16
N GLU A 470 -6.89 -8.63 22.07
CA GLU A 470 -7.24 -7.62 23.08
C GLU A 470 -7.89 -6.38 22.45
N ILE A 471 -7.31 -5.83 21.38
CA ILE A 471 -7.88 -4.68 20.64
C ILE A 471 -9.31 -4.95 20.16
N LEU A 472 -9.59 -6.15 19.65
CA LEU A 472 -10.91 -6.53 19.12
C LEU A 472 -11.93 -6.83 20.22
N LEU A 473 -11.48 -7.20 21.41
CA LEU A 473 -12.31 -7.50 22.57
C LEU A 473 -12.62 -6.25 23.41
N GLU A 474 -11.97 -5.12 23.15
CA GLU A 474 -12.23 -3.85 23.82
C GLU A 474 -13.70 -3.40 23.67
N ASN A 475 -14.21 -2.76 24.73
CA ASN A 475 -15.55 -2.15 24.76
C ASN A 475 -16.69 -3.09 24.33
N ASP A 476 -16.59 -4.38 24.66
CA ASP A 476 -17.60 -5.39 24.34
C ASP A 476 -17.90 -5.58 22.85
N PHE A 477 -17.00 -5.14 21.94
CA PHE A 477 -17.22 -5.23 20.50
C PHE A 477 -17.40 -6.68 20.04
N ASN A 478 -16.78 -7.61 20.75
CA ASN A 478 -16.92 -9.05 20.52
C ASN A 478 -18.35 -9.60 20.61
N LYS A 479 -19.28 -8.91 21.31
CA LYS A 479 -20.67 -9.35 21.44
C LYS A 479 -21.42 -9.39 20.12
N VAL A 480 -20.95 -8.65 19.11
CA VAL A 480 -21.57 -8.63 17.77
C VAL A 480 -20.79 -9.47 16.76
N PHE A 481 -19.75 -10.20 17.17
CA PHE A 481 -18.98 -11.05 16.26
C PHE A 481 -19.67 -12.39 16.02
N VAL A 482 -19.66 -12.86 14.78
CA VAL A 482 -20.00 -14.26 14.48
C VAL A 482 -18.93 -15.15 15.12
N PRO A 483 -19.26 -16.03 16.08
CA PRO A 483 -18.26 -16.83 16.77
C PRO A 483 -17.59 -17.83 15.83
N LEU A 484 -16.29 -18.07 16.02
CA LEU A 484 -15.54 -19.04 15.20
C LEU A 484 -16.17 -20.44 15.20
N SER A 485 -16.70 -20.89 16.34
CA SER A 485 -17.38 -22.17 16.46
C SER A 485 -18.57 -22.30 15.51
N LYS A 486 -19.31 -21.19 15.30
CA LYS A 486 -20.42 -21.13 14.36
C LYS A 486 -19.93 -21.14 12.91
N LEU A 487 -18.86 -20.39 12.59
CA LEU A 487 -18.25 -20.43 11.26
C LEU A 487 -17.76 -21.84 10.91
N LYS A 488 -17.14 -22.55 11.86
CA LYS A 488 -16.74 -23.96 11.69
C LYS A 488 -17.92 -24.91 11.50
N GLN A 489 -19.03 -24.68 12.21
CA GLN A 489 -20.27 -25.43 11.99
C GLN A 489 -20.82 -25.19 10.57
N MET A 490 -20.86 -23.93 10.12
CA MET A 490 -21.30 -23.57 8.78
C MET A 490 -20.40 -24.22 7.72
N ALA A 491 -19.08 -24.18 7.90
CA ALA A 491 -18.10 -24.84 7.04
C ALA A 491 -18.36 -26.35 6.93
N SER A 492 -18.63 -27.03 8.05
CA SER A 492 -18.95 -28.47 8.07
C SER A 492 -20.24 -28.82 7.32
N SER A 493 -21.16 -27.86 7.18
CA SER A 493 -22.42 -27.99 6.43
C SER A 493 -22.32 -27.49 4.98
N GLY A 494 -21.11 -27.14 4.52
CA GLY A 494 -20.87 -26.62 3.17
C GLY A 494 -21.47 -25.24 2.92
N TRP A 495 -21.69 -24.43 3.97
CA TRP A 495 -22.16 -23.04 3.92
C TRP A 495 -23.55 -22.78 3.28
N SER A 496 -24.25 -23.84 2.90
CA SER A 496 -25.46 -23.76 2.06
C SER A 496 -26.74 -23.28 2.77
N LYS A 497 -26.74 -23.19 4.11
CA LYS A 497 -27.97 -23.06 4.91
C LYS A 497 -28.15 -21.74 5.64
N THR A 498 -27.07 -21.02 5.91
CA THR A 498 -27.08 -19.83 6.77
C THR A 498 -26.91 -18.59 5.92
N SER A 499 -27.86 -17.68 6.01
CA SER A 499 -27.84 -16.37 5.38
C SER A 499 -27.28 -15.30 6.32
N ILE A 500 -27.00 -14.11 5.79
CA ILE A 500 -26.61 -12.96 6.62
C ILE A 500 -27.78 -12.55 7.54
N ASN A 501 -29.02 -12.62 7.06
CA ASN A 501 -30.20 -12.33 7.88
C ASN A 501 -30.31 -13.27 9.09
N ASP A 502 -29.96 -14.55 8.95
CA ASP A 502 -29.96 -15.48 10.09
C ASP A 502 -28.91 -15.08 11.14
N LEU A 503 -27.72 -14.68 10.69
CA LEU A 503 -26.67 -14.17 11.59
C LEU A 503 -27.10 -12.89 12.31
N MET A 504 -27.74 -11.97 11.58
CA MET A 504 -28.24 -10.73 12.15
C MET A 504 -29.41 -10.94 13.12
N ALA A 505 -30.30 -11.90 12.84
CA ALA A 505 -31.40 -12.27 13.73
C ALA A 505 -30.89 -12.85 15.07
N GLU A 506 -29.72 -13.46 15.07
CA GLU A 506 -29.03 -13.94 16.28
C GLU A 506 -28.20 -12.85 16.99
N GLY A 507 -28.19 -11.62 16.48
CA GLY A 507 -27.50 -10.48 17.10
C GLY A 507 -26.08 -10.22 16.57
N TYR A 508 -25.58 -11.02 15.64
CA TYR A 508 -24.25 -10.80 15.04
C TYR A 508 -24.29 -9.71 13.97
N ARG A 509 -23.21 -8.95 13.85
CA ARG A 509 -23.03 -7.82 12.92
C ARG A 509 -21.70 -7.85 12.19
N VAL A 510 -20.69 -8.52 12.74
CA VAL A 510 -19.34 -8.54 12.17
C VAL A 510 -18.86 -9.98 12.00
N LEU A 511 -18.36 -10.30 10.82
CA LEU A 511 -17.67 -11.55 10.52
C LEU A 511 -16.19 -11.26 10.34
N LEU A 512 -15.35 -11.91 11.14
CA LEU A 512 -13.91 -11.72 11.16
C LEU A 512 -13.18 -12.77 10.30
N LEU A 513 -12.38 -12.28 9.35
CA LEU A 513 -11.53 -13.07 8.46
C LEU A 513 -10.06 -12.65 8.60
N SER A 514 -9.13 -13.56 8.36
CA SER A 514 -7.67 -13.28 8.34
C SER A 514 -6.91 -14.29 7.46
N ASN A 515 -5.62 -14.04 7.20
CA ASN A 515 -4.75 -14.97 6.46
C ASN A 515 -4.46 -16.25 7.26
N THR A 516 -4.67 -16.23 8.58
CA THR A 516 -4.36 -17.34 9.50
C THR A 516 -5.48 -17.51 10.52
N GLU A 517 -6.05 -18.71 10.60
CA GLU A 517 -7.08 -19.03 11.61
C GLU A 517 -6.54 -18.80 13.03
N THR A 518 -7.36 -18.18 13.90
CA THR A 518 -7.05 -17.98 15.33
C THR A 518 -8.26 -18.30 16.20
N GLU A 519 -8.31 -17.85 17.45
CA GLU A 519 -9.52 -17.99 18.29
C GLU A 519 -10.70 -17.09 17.88
N LEU A 520 -10.43 -15.93 17.26
CA LEU A 520 -11.46 -15.00 16.78
C LEU A 520 -11.69 -15.09 15.27
N PHE A 521 -10.64 -15.38 14.50
CA PHE A 521 -10.66 -15.27 13.04
C PHE A 521 -10.82 -16.61 12.34
N TYR A 522 -11.63 -16.64 11.29
CA TYR A 522 -11.66 -17.73 10.33
C TYR A 522 -10.72 -17.43 9.16
N GLU A 523 -9.97 -18.44 8.69
CA GLU A 523 -9.01 -18.25 7.59
C GLU A 523 -9.72 -17.97 6.25
N ILE A 524 -9.41 -16.82 5.63
CA ILE A 524 -10.05 -16.37 4.39
C ILE A 524 -9.81 -17.34 3.23
N ASN A 525 -8.62 -17.97 3.17
CA ASN A 525 -8.28 -18.95 2.15
C ASN A 525 -9.12 -20.23 2.22
N ASN A 526 -9.78 -20.49 3.35
CA ASN A 526 -10.69 -21.62 3.56
C ASN A 526 -12.17 -21.19 3.59
N PHE A 527 -12.44 -19.89 3.52
CA PHE A 527 -13.80 -19.35 3.57
C PHE A 527 -14.55 -19.75 2.30
N CYS A 528 -15.76 -20.30 2.46
CA CYS A 528 -16.60 -20.77 1.36
C CYS A 528 -15.84 -21.62 0.33
N GLY A 529 -15.09 -22.64 0.74
CA GLY A 529 -14.42 -23.58 -0.19
C GLY A 529 -13.20 -23.04 -0.95
N LYS A 530 -12.83 -21.77 -0.73
CA LYS A 530 -11.58 -21.05 -1.03
C LYS A 530 -11.86 -19.67 -1.62
N LEU A 531 -11.20 -18.63 -1.07
CA LEU A 531 -11.16 -17.31 -1.71
C LEU A 531 -10.45 -17.42 -3.07
N LEU A 532 -11.11 -16.98 -4.13
CA LEU A 532 -10.51 -16.82 -5.44
C LEU A 532 -10.47 -15.33 -5.80
N ASP A 533 -9.25 -14.79 -5.82
CA ASP A 533 -8.98 -13.46 -6.32
C ASP A 533 -8.93 -13.46 -7.86
N LEU A 534 -9.71 -12.56 -8.45
CA LEU A 534 -9.78 -12.35 -9.89
C LEU A 534 -9.11 -11.02 -10.25
N PRO A 535 -8.42 -10.95 -11.40
CA PRO A 535 -7.95 -9.68 -11.93
C PRO A 535 -9.14 -8.75 -12.23
N ALA A 536 -8.89 -7.46 -12.35
CA ALA A 536 -9.86 -6.42 -12.71
C ALA A 536 -10.36 -6.51 -14.18
N ASP A 537 -10.57 -7.72 -14.70
CA ASP A 537 -11.20 -8.01 -15.98
C ASP A 537 -11.94 -9.35 -15.96
N CYS A 538 -13.13 -9.36 -16.55
CA CYS A 538 -13.91 -10.58 -16.75
C CYS A 538 -13.87 -10.97 -18.23
N PRO A 539 -13.34 -12.16 -18.60
CA PRO A 539 -13.20 -12.55 -20.01
C PRO A 539 -14.56 -12.79 -20.67
N ASP A 540 -14.75 -12.27 -21.89
CA ASP A 540 -15.95 -12.52 -22.69
C ASP A 540 -16.00 -13.98 -23.19
N LYS A 541 -17.14 -14.66 -23.00
CA LYS A 541 -17.45 -15.97 -23.64
C LYS A 541 -18.58 -15.82 -24.67
N LYS A 542 -18.45 -16.53 -25.81
CA LYS A 542 -19.47 -16.62 -26.85
C LYS A 542 -20.65 -17.49 -26.36
N ILE A 543 -21.86 -16.95 -26.43
CA ILE A 543 -23.11 -17.66 -26.12
C ILE A 543 -23.77 -18.12 -27.44
N GLY A 544 -24.19 -19.38 -27.51
CA GLY A 544 -24.84 -19.98 -28.69
C GLY A 544 -26.35 -20.15 -28.54
N ASN A 545 -27.09 -19.94 -29.65
CA ASN A 545 -28.45 -20.40 -29.94
C ASN A 545 -29.56 -20.19 -28.88
N GLY A 546 -29.80 -18.95 -28.45
CA GLY A 546 -31.09 -18.54 -27.86
C GLY A 546 -31.36 -19.05 -26.44
N GLU A 547 -30.45 -19.82 -25.86
CA GLU A 547 -30.35 -20.09 -24.43
C GLU A 547 -29.09 -19.40 -23.91
N VAL A 548 -29.26 -18.46 -22.99
CA VAL A 548 -28.14 -17.78 -22.33
C VAL A 548 -27.88 -18.50 -21.02
N SER A 549 -26.91 -19.42 -21.01
CA SER A 549 -26.44 -20.10 -19.81
C SER A 549 -25.22 -19.42 -19.20
N THR A 550 -25.02 -19.64 -17.91
CA THR A 550 -23.78 -19.30 -17.19
C THR A 550 -22.57 -19.94 -17.90
N PRO A 551 -21.39 -19.30 -17.89
CA PRO A 551 -20.16 -20.03 -18.12
C PRO A 551 -20.13 -21.26 -17.21
N GLN A 552 -19.95 -22.48 -17.74
CA GLN A 552 -19.63 -23.67 -16.93
C GLN A 552 -18.22 -23.59 -16.27
N ASP A 553 -17.60 -22.40 -16.19
CA ASP A 553 -16.30 -22.20 -15.55
C ASP A 553 -16.48 -21.84 -14.06
N PRO A 554 -15.55 -22.27 -13.19
CA PRO A 554 -15.79 -22.55 -11.77
C PRO A 554 -15.73 -21.30 -10.88
N VAL A 555 -16.09 -20.12 -11.40
CA VAL A 555 -16.17 -18.85 -10.66
C VAL A 555 -17.56 -18.66 -10.05
N ALA A 556 -18.62 -19.14 -10.72
CA ALA A 556 -20.00 -19.06 -10.25
C ALA A 556 -20.43 -20.34 -9.49
N SER A 557 -19.68 -20.74 -8.46
CA SER A 557 -20.09 -21.85 -7.58
C SER A 557 -20.63 -21.29 -6.27
N SER A 558 -21.75 -21.83 -5.77
CA SER A 558 -22.24 -21.59 -4.40
C SER A 558 -21.25 -22.04 -3.31
N THR A 559 -20.15 -22.67 -3.70
CA THR A 559 -19.08 -23.17 -2.84
C THR A 559 -17.75 -22.42 -3.01
N LYS A 560 -17.75 -21.21 -3.58
CA LYS A 560 -16.55 -20.36 -3.72
C LYS A 560 -16.88 -18.92 -3.40
N PHE A 561 -16.04 -18.27 -2.61
CA PHE A 561 -16.10 -16.83 -2.41
C PHE A 561 -15.09 -16.16 -3.33
N THR A 562 -15.53 -15.19 -4.11
CA THR A 562 -14.74 -14.56 -5.16
C THR A 562 -14.63 -13.07 -4.93
N ARG A 563 -13.40 -12.55 -4.99
CA ARG A 563 -13.11 -11.13 -4.86
C ARG A 563 -12.44 -10.65 -6.13
N MET A 564 -12.90 -9.53 -6.66
CA MET A 564 -12.22 -8.81 -7.73
C MET A 564 -11.68 -7.53 -7.11
N TYR A 565 -10.36 -7.40 -7.09
CA TYR A 565 -9.69 -6.23 -6.54
C TYR A 565 -8.69 -5.67 -7.54
N GLN A 566 -8.17 -4.49 -7.20
CA GLN A 566 -7.21 -3.74 -7.97
C GLN A 566 -6.09 -3.29 -7.05
N GLU A 567 -4.85 -3.36 -7.53
CA GLU A 567 -3.67 -2.81 -6.86
C GLU A 567 -3.20 -1.55 -7.59
N GLU A 568 -3.40 -0.37 -7.00
CA GLU A 568 -2.82 0.89 -7.49
C GLU A 568 -1.46 1.21 -6.89
N LEU A 569 -1.02 0.49 -5.84
CA LEU A 569 0.24 0.80 -5.20
C LEU A 569 1.40 0.63 -6.17
N ARG A 570 2.24 1.66 -6.21
CA ARG A 570 3.36 1.73 -7.11
C ARG A 570 4.47 2.60 -6.57
N LEU A 571 5.70 2.14 -6.78
CA LEU A 571 6.93 2.87 -6.53
C LEU A 571 7.69 2.95 -7.85
N PHE A 572 7.33 3.92 -8.69
CA PHE A 572 7.92 4.11 -10.03
C PHE A 572 7.67 2.90 -10.94
N SER A 573 8.72 2.36 -11.56
CA SER A 573 8.63 1.14 -12.35
C SER A 573 8.44 -0.13 -11.50
N ILE A 574 8.29 -0.02 -10.17
CA ILE A 574 8.05 -1.13 -9.25
C ILE A 574 6.57 -1.18 -8.84
N ASN A 575 5.90 -2.32 -9.02
CA ASN A 575 4.51 -2.53 -8.61
C ASN A 575 4.36 -2.82 -7.10
N GLY A 576 3.12 -2.90 -6.57
CA GLY A 576 2.83 -3.21 -5.16
C GLY A 576 3.45 -4.51 -4.62
N ASN A 577 3.76 -5.47 -5.51
CA ASN A 577 4.48 -6.70 -5.18
C ASN A 577 6.02 -6.55 -5.16
N LEU A 578 6.51 -5.31 -5.24
CA LEU A 578 7.93 -4.96 -5.28
C LEU A 578 8.71 -5.62 -6.44
N LYS A 579 8.07 -5.69 -7.62
CA LYS A 579 8.68 -6.17 -8.87
C LYS A 579 8.67 -5.09 -9.95
N PHE A 580 9.76 -5.03 -10.75
CA PHE A 580 9.80 -4.21 -11.95
C PHE A 580 8.68 -4.62 -12.91
N SER A 581 7.90 -3.64 -13.37
CA SER A 581 6.79 -3.81 -14.29
C SER A 581 6.60 -2.57 -15.15
N HIS A 582 6.50 -2.77 -16.47
CA HIS A 582 6.06 -1.74 -17.43
C HIS A 582 4.58 -1.85 -17.77
N GLY A 583 3.90 -2.88 -17.27
CA GLY A 583 2.46 -3.01 -17.40
C GLY A 583 1.75 -1.99 -16.52
N ASN A 584 0.69 -1.38 -17.05
CA ASN A 584 -0.25 -0.63 -16.22
C ASN A 584 -1.24 -1.58 -15.56
N PRO A 585 -1.54 -1.39 -14.26
CA PRO A 585 -2.65 -2.09 -13.63
C PRO A 585 -3.95 -1.83 -14.40
N ARG A 586 -4.80 -2.85 -14.46
CA ARG A 586 -6.17 -2.67 -14.93
C ARG A 586 -6.99 -2.14 -13.78
N PHE A 587 -7.78 -1.12 -14.06
CA PHE A 587 -8.52 -0.39 -13.04
C PHE A 587 -10.01 -0.73 -13.07
N LEU A 588 -10.59 -0.93 -11.88
CA LEU A 588 -12.01 -0.96 -11.59
C LEU A 588 -12.53 0.47 -11.55
N THR A 589 -12.78 1.03 -12.73
CA THR A 589 -13.38 2.35 -12.92
C THR A 589 -14.90 2.23 -12.99
N ALA A 590 -15.61 3.35 -12.94
CA ALA A 590 -17.07 3.36 -13.11
C ALA A 590 -17.51 2.70 -14.43
N GLU A 591 -16.68 2.78 -15.48
CA GLU A 591 -16.94 2.17 -16.79
C GLU A 591 -16.71 0.64 -16.80
N THR A 592 -15.72 0.15 -16.04
CA THR A 592 -15.33 -1.27 -16.08
C THR A 592 -16.04 -2.12 -15.02
N ILE A 593 -16.42 -1.54 -13.88
CA ILE A 593 -17.15 -2.21 -12.80
C ILE A 593 -18.38 -2.99 -13.30
N PRO A 594 -19.26 -2.46 -14.18
CA PRO A 594 -20.41 -3.22 -14.66
C PRO A 594 -20.06 -4.52 -15.39
N GLN A 595 -18.84 -4.65 -15.92
CA GLN A 595 -18.37 -5.88 -16.57
C GLN A 595 -18.07 -7.00 -15.55
N SER A 596 -17.82 -6.66 -14.29
CA SER A 596 -17.55 -7.65 -13.23
C SER A 596 -18.76 -8.53 -12.91
N PHE A 597 -19.99 -8.03 -13.13
CA PHE A 597 -21.22 -8.78 -12.90
C PHE A 597 -21.31 -10.05 -13.75
N LYS A 598 -20.64 -10.08 -14.91
CA LYS A 598 -20.52 -11.27 -15.76
C LYS A 598 -19.85 -12.46 -15.05
N CYS A 599 -18.92 -12.17 -14.14
CA CYS A 599 -18.13 -13.15 -13.43
C CYS A 599 -18.78 -13.66 -12.14
N ASN A 600 -19.99 -13.17 -11.79
CA ASN A 600 -20.69 -13.54 -10.55
C ASN A 600 -19.83 -13.38 -9.30
N VAL A 601 -19.10 -12.27 -9.20
CA VAL A 601 -18.19 -12.02 -8.09
C VAL A 601 -18.95 -11.71 -6.80
N ASN A 602 -18.45 -12.18 -5.65
CA ASN A 602 -19.02 -11.85 -4.35
C ASN A 602 -18.63 -10.44 -3.89
N VAL A 603 -17.38 -10.04 -4.14
CA VAL A 603 -16.88 -8.73 -3.72
C VAL A 603 -16.21 -8.03 -4.89
N ILE A 604 -16.60 -6.78 -5.12
CA ILE A 604 -15.91 -5.84 -5.99
C ILE A 604 -15.22 -4.85 -5.06
N ALA A 605 -13.89 -4.91 -4.98
CA ALA A 605 -13.05 -4.17 -4.03
C ALA A 605 -12.07 -3.25 -4.78
N PRO A 606 -12.55 -2.11 -5.32
CA PRO A 606 -11.67 -1.16 -6.00
C PRO A 606 -10.76 -0.43 -5.01
N ASP A 607 -9.60 -0.02 -5.53
CA ASP A 607 -8.82 1.08 -4.98
C ASP A 607 -9.47 2.42 -5.37
N MET A 608 -9.14 3.47 -4.62
CA MET A 608 -9.59 4.84 -4.84
C MET A 608 -11.11 4.95 -5.00
N LEU A 609 -11.86 4.34 -4.06
CA LEU A 609 -13.32 4.35 -4.10
C LEU A 609 -13.84 5.80 -4.15
N ASP A 610 -14.81 6.03 -5.02
CA ASP A 610 -15.56 7.27 -5.15
C ASP A 610 -17.04 6.97 -5.42
N ILE A 611 -17.87 8.02 -5.41
CA ILE A 611 -19.31 7.86 -5.62
C ILE A 611 -19.61 7.31 -7.02
N SER A 612 -18.89 7.71 -8.07
CA SER A 612 -19.11 7.16 -9.41
C SER A 612 -18.87 5.65 -9.49
N LYS A 613 -17.84 5.12 -8.80
CA LYS A 613 -17.62 3.67 -8.68
C LYS A 613 -18.74 2.98 -7.89
N MET A 614 -19.23 3.59 -6.81
CA MET A 614 -20.37 3.04 -6.06
C MET A 614 -21.66 3.02 -6.89
N GLU A 615 -21.92 4.05 -7.70
CA GLU A 615 -23.06 4.07 -8.64
C GLU A 615 -22.93 2.99 -9.72
N ALA A 616 -21.71 2.70 -10.18
CA ALA A 616 -21.43 1.64 -11.13
C ALA A 616 -21.66 0.23 -10.55
N MET A 617 -21.56 0.07 -9.21
CA MET A 617 -21.89 -1.19 -8.51
C MET A 617 -23.40 -1.41 -8.37
N ILE A 618 -24.24 -0.42 -8.71
CA ILE A 618 -25.67 -0.65 -8.85
C ILE A 618 -25.89 -1.50 -10.10
N TRP A 619 -26.69 -2.55 -9.97
CA TRP A 619 -27.15 -3.38 -11.10
C TRP A 619 -28.68 -3.40 -11.22
N SER A 620 -29.42 -2.86 -10.25
CA SER A 620 -30.88 -2.90 -10.21
C SER A 620 -31.53 -1.60 -10.73
N TRP A 621 -32.05 -0.77 -9.83
CA TRP A 621 -32.87 0.41 -10.13
C TRP A 621 -32.14 1.47 -10.96
N ASN A 622 -32.86 2.07 -11.90
CA ASN A 622 -32.39 3.27 -12.60
C ASN A 622 -32.35 4.47 -11.64
N VAL A 623 -31.60 5.51 -12.02
CA VAL A 623 -31.56 6.78 -11.27
C VAL A 623 -32.98 7.29 -11.04
N ASP A 624 -33.27 7.70 -9.80
CA ASP A 624 -34.56 8.19 -9.32
C ASP A 624 -35.74 7.20 -9.35
N GLU A 625 -35.49 5.91 -9.56
CA GLU A 625 -36.50 4.85 -9.43
C GLU A 625 -36.40 4.12 -8.06
N PRO A 626 -37.50 3.50 -7.56
CA PRO A 626 -38.85 3.50 -8.13
C PRO A 626 -39.57 4.86 -7.98
N ARG A 627 -40.16 5.38 -9.05
CA ARG A 627 -40.99 6.60 -9.03
C ARG A 627 -42.40 6.36 -8.49
N ASN A 628 -42.95 5.17 -8.74
CA ASN A 628 -44.27 4.78 -8.28
C ASN A 628 -44.16 3.62 -7.29
N VAL A 629 -44.83 3.72 -6.14
CA VAL A 629 -44.87 2.69 -5.10
C VAL A 629 -46.33 2.43 -4.73
N GLY A 630 -46.97 1.49 -5.42
CA GLY A 630 -48.37 1.13 -5.20
C GLY A 630 -48.69 -0.30 -5.62
N PRO A 631 -49.85 -0.85 -5.20
CA PRO A 631 -50.23 -2.24 -5.46
C PRO A 631 -50.43 -2.55 -6.96
N ASP A 632 -50.65 -1.53 -7.79
CA ASP A 632 -50.80 -1.67 -9.24
C ASP A 632 -49.51 -1.35 -10.03
N THR A 633 -48.41 -1.06 -9.35
CA THR A 633 -47.13 -0.76 -10.00
C THR A 633 -46.48 -2.03 -10.53
N SER A 634 -46.20 -2.05 -11.84
CA SER A 634 -45.33 -3.06 -12.44
C SER A 634 -43.88 -2.57 -12.47
N VAL A 635 -42.95 -3.52 -12.35
CA VAL A 635 -41.52 -3.27 -12.49
C VAL A 635 -41.03 -3.87 -13.79
N TYR A 636 -40.22 -3.10 -14.50
CA TYR A 636 -39.64 -3.49 -15.78
C TYR A 636 -38.14 -3.35 -15.72
N MET A 637 -37.45 -4.33 -16.29
CA MET A 637 -36.05 -4.18 -16.66
C MET A 637 -35.97 -3.62 -18.09
N THR A 638 -35.10 -2.63 -18.29
CA THR A 638 -34.85 -1.97 -19.57
C THR A 638 -33.69 -2.63 -20.33
N GLU A 639 -33.52 -2.27 -21.61
CA GLU A 639 -32.35 -2.69 -22.41
C GLU A 639 -30.99 -2.28 -21.80
N SER A 640 -30.96 -1.22 -20.98
CA SER A 640 -29.77 -0.75 -20.25
C SER A 640 -29.48 -1.54 -18.97
N ALA A 641 -30.21 -2.62 -18.73
CA ALA A 641 -30.15 -3.45 -17.52
C ALA A 641 -30.60 -2.75 -16.23
N ARG A 642 -31.33 -1.65 -16.34
CA ARG A 642 -31.84 -0.88 -15.20
C ARG A 642 -33.31 -1.16 -14.96
N TRP A 643 -33.75 -1.05 -13.72
CA TRP A 643 -35.15 -1.27 -13.35
C TRP A 643 -35.90 0.05 -13.23
N ILE A 644 -37.11 0.06 -13.78
CA ILE A 644 -38.02 1.20 -13.73
C ILE A 644 -39.40 0.74 -13.27
N THR A 645 -40.15 1.66 -12.67
CA THR A 645 -41.59 1.46 -12.44
C THR A 645 -42.40 2.02 -13.59
N GLY A 646 -43.55 1.41 -13.87
CA GLY A 646 -44.45 1.93 -14.89
C GLY A 646 -45.81 1.25 -14.96
N GLU A 647 -46.62 1.69 -15.92
CA GLU A 647 -47.96 1.14 -16.15
C GLU A 647 -47.89 -0.31 -16.65
N LYS A 648 -48.91 -1.12 -16.30
CA LYS A 648 -48.95 -2.57 -16.59
C LYS A 648 -48.75 -2.94 -18.06
N SER A 649 -49.00 -2.02 -18.99
CA SER A 649 -48.96 -2.21 -20.45
C SER A 649 -47.59 -1.98 -21.11
N LEU A 650 -46.53 -1.64 -20.36
CA LEU A 650 -45.23 -1.31 -20.97
C LEU A 650 -44.50 -2.51 -21.62
N SER A 651 -44.90 -3.75 -21.32
CA SER A 651 -44.35 -4.94 -21.98
C SER A 651 -45.37 -6.08 -22.01
N ASP A 652 -45.45 -6.76 -23.15
CA ASP A 652 -46.19 -8.02 -23.31
C ASP A 652 -45.38 -9.23 -22.82
N TRP A 653 -44.20 -9.02 -22.23
CA TRP A 653 -43.26 -10.07 -21.87
C TRP A 653 -42.89 -10.01 -20.39
N LYS A 654 -42.76 -11.18 -19.75
CA LYS A 654 -42.24 -11.33 -18.39
C LYS A 654 -41.08 -12.31 -18.33
N ALA A 655 -40.22 -12.13 -17.33
CA ALA A 655 -39.07 -12.98 -17.10
C ALA A 655 -39.38 -14.05 -16.05
N CYS A 656 -39.10 -15.31 -16.37
CA CYS A 656 -39.18 -16.43 -15.44
C CYS A 656 -37.78 -17.01 -15.21
N PHE A 657 -37.42 -17.30 -13.96
CA PHE A 657 -36.10 -17.79 -13.55
C PHE A 657 -36.14 -19.25 -13.12
N ASN A 658 -35.14 -20.03 -13.53
CA ASN A 658 -34.90 -21.38 -13.01
C ASN A 658 -33.64 -21.36 -12.15
N LYS A 659 -33.81 -21.56 -10.84
CA LYS A 659 -32.72 -21.50 -9.85
C LYS A 659 -31.72 -22.65 -9.96
N GLU A 660 -32.19 -23.85 -10.34
CA GLU A 660 -31.34 -25.05 -10.43
C GLU A 660 -30.33 -24.93 -11.59
N ASN A 661 -30.77 -24.37 -12.71
CA ASN A 661 -29.95 -24.22 -13.92
C ASN A 661 -29.39 -22.80 -14.10
N MET A 662 -29.77 -21.85 -13.23
CA MET A 662 -29.37 -20.44 -13.30
C MET A 662 -29.66 -19.79 -14.68
N ILE A 663 -30.85 -20.06 -15.23
CA ILE A 663 -31.26 -19.57 -16.55
C ILE A 663 -32.56 -18.75 -16.49
N TRP A 664 -32.62 -17.74 -17.36
CA TRP A 664 -33.82 -16.97 -17.60
C TRP A 664 -34.58 -17.49 -18.82
N ARG A 665 -35.91 -17.44 -18.75
CA ARG A 665 -36.79 -17.62 -19.89
C ARG A 665 -37.77 -16.46 -19.96
N ILE A 666 -37.86 -15.82 -21.13
CA ILE A 666 -38.80 -14.73 -21.37
C ILE A 666 -40.04 -15.32 -22.07
N VAL A 667 -41.21 -15.09 -21.49
CA VAL A 667 -42.51 -15.59 -21.98
C VAL A 667 -43.52 -14.45 -22.05
N LYS A 668 -44.67 -14.64 -22.71
CA LYS A 668 -45.70 -13.60 -22.72
C LYS A 668 -46.21 -13.35 -21.30
N ASP A 669 -46.55 -12.11 -20.96
CA ASP A 669 -46.99 -11.74 -19.59
C ASP A 669 -48.21 -12.55 -19.14
N LEU A 670 -49.11 -12.86 -20.08
CA LEU A 670 -50.32 -13.67 -19.84
C LEU A 670 -50.06 -15.18 -19.74
N ASP A 671 -48.91 -15.68 -20.22
CA ASP A 671 -48.59 -17.11 -20.18
C ASP A 671 -48.04 -17.49 -18.80
N ASP A 672 -48.29 -18.70 -18.31
CA ASP A 672 -47.65 -19.17 -17.08
C ASP A 672 -46.14 -19.41 -17.28
N CYS A 673 -45.37 -19.23 -16.20
CA CYS A 673 -43.97 -19.65 -16.22
C CYS A 673 -43.90 -21.18 -16.41
N PRO A 674 -43.00 -21.69 -17.28
CA PRO A 674 -42.86 -23.13 -17.49
C PRO A 674 -42.51 -23.89 -16.21
N MET A 675 -42.74 -25.20 -16.21
CA MET A 675 -42.39 -26.06 -15.07
C MET A 675 -40.92 -25.83 -14.64
N GLN A 676 -40.67 -25.69 -13.33
CA GLN A 676 -39.38 -25.34 -12.71
C GLN A 676 -38.91 -23.88 -12.89
N PHE A 677 -39.67 -23.03 -13.57
CA PHE A 677 -39.40 -21.59 -13.66
C PHE A 677 -40.39 -20.80 -12.80
N VAL A 678 -39.93 -19.71 -12.20
CA VAL A 678 -40.73 -18.84 -11.31
C VAL A 678 -40.67 -17.39 -11.80
N TYR A 679 -41.79 -16.67 -11.72
CA TYR A 679 -41.82 -15.23 -12.00
C TYR A 679 -41.14 -14.47 -10.86
N GLU A 680 -39.91 -14.02 -11.11
CA GLU A 680 -39.03 -13.42 -10.11
C GLU A 680 -38.24 -12.24 -10.72
N ALA A 681 -37.68 -11.39 -9.88
CA ALA A 681 -36.66 -10.41 -10.28
C ALA A 681 -35.25 -10.98 -10.08
N PRO A 682 -34.23 -10.46 -10.79
CA PRO A 682 -32.85 -10.81 -10.51
C PRO A 682 -32.46 -10.55 -9.06
N GLN A 683 -31.78 -11.52 -8.44
CA GLN A 683 -31.35 -11.46 -7.04
C GLN A 683 -29.94 -10.91 -6.86
N ASN A 684 -29.16 -10.83 -7.95
CA ASN A 684 -27.79 -10.34 -7.93
C ASN A 684 -27.39 -9.76 -9.31
N GLY A 685 -26.22 -9.13 -9.38
CA GLY A 685 -25.75 -8.47 -10.60
C GLY A 685 -25.56 -9.42 -11.78
N ASN A 686 -25.17 -10.68 -11.51
CA ASN A 686 -25.00 -11.68 -12.56
C ASN A 686 -26.33 -12.10 -13.17
N GLN A 687 -27.34 -12.40 -12.35
CA GLN A 687 -28.68 -12.71 -12.83
C GLN A 687 -29.25 -11.55 -13.65
N ASN A 688 -29.01 -10.31 -13.23
CA ASN A 688 -29.44 -9.13 -13.96
C ASN A 688 -28.74 -9.05 -15.33
N PHE A 689 -27.42 -9.24 -15.38
CA PHE A 689 -26.67 -9.30 -16.62
C PHE A 689 -27.17 -10.40 -17.58
N LEU A 690 -27.44 -11.61 -17.07
CA LEU A 690 -27.96 -12.72 -17.88
C LEU A 690 -29.35 -12.41 -18.47
N LEU A 691 -30.23 -11.75 -17.71
CA LEU A 691 -31.53 -11.32 -18.22
C LEU A 691 -31.38 -10.25 -19.31
N GLN A 692 -30.45 -9.29 -19.14
CA GLN A 692 -30.15 -8.28 -20.16
C GLN A 692 -29.72 -8.94 -21.48
N LEU A 693 -28.84 -9.95 -21.40
CA LEU A 693 -28.44 -10.70 -22.59
C LEU A 693 -29.63 -11.43 -23.22
N GLY A 694 -30.50 -12.04 -22.40
CA GLY A 694 -31.74 -12.65 -22.86
C GLY A 694 -32.62 -11.68 -23.64
N MET A 695 -32.77 -10.45 -23.16
CA MET A 695 -33.52 -9.38 -23.86
C MET A 695 -32.85 -8.97 -25.18
N LYS A 696 -31.52 -8.82 -25.18
CA LYS A 696 -30.73 -8.40 -26.34
C LYS A 696 -30.77 -9.40 -27.50
N TYR A 697 -30.80 -10.70 -27.18
CA TYR A 697 -30.81 -11.78 -28.17
C TYR A 697 -32.20 -12.41 -28.38
N PHE A 698 -33.24 -11.81 -27.81
CA PHE A 698 -34.62 -12.25 -28.00
C PHE A 698 -35.03 -12.16 -29.48
N LYS A 699 -35.80 -13.14 -29.97
CA LYS A 699 -36.29 -13.21 -31.35
C LYS A 699 -37.81 -12.99 -31.41
N PRO A 700 -38.34 -12.31 -32.45
CA PRO A 700 -37.67 -11.89 -33.69
C PRO A 700 -36.83 -10.61 -33.59
N GLN A 701 -37.00 -9.82 -32.52
CA GLN A 701 -36.25 -8.58 -32.30
C GLN A 701 -35.92 -8.41 -30.80
N PRO A 702 -34.87 -7.64 -30.47
CA PRO A 702 -34.54 -7.33 -29.07
C PRO A 702 -35.69 -6.67 -28.33
N LEU A 703 -35.80 -6.94 -27.03
CA LEU A 703 -36.83 -6.35 -26.18
C LEU A 703 -36.31 -5.07 -25.51
N GLN A 704 -37.14 -4.01 -25.53
CA GLN A 704 -36.87 -2.77 -24.79
C GLN A 704 -37.21 -2.89 -23.30
N PHE A 705 -38.27 -3.64 -22.98
CA PHE A 705 -38.76 -3.83 -21.62
C PHE A 705 -39.15 -5.29 -21.39
N VAL A 706 -38.80 -5.83 -20.23
CA VAL A 706 -39.34 -7.11 -19.72
C VAL A 706 -39.84 -6.91 -18.31
N LYS A 707 -41.03 -7.42 -18.01
CA LYS A 707 -41.62 -7.34 -16.68
C LYS A 707 -40.91 -8.29 -15.72
N ILE A 708 -40.59 -7.81 -14.53
CA ILE A 708 -39.93 -8.57 -13.45
C ILE A 708 -40.72 -8.45 -12.15
N ASN A 709 -40.61 -9.45 -11.28
CA ASN A 709 -41.33 -9.47 -10.00
C ASN A 709 -40.45 -8.91 -8.87
N ALA A 710 -40.31 -7.58 -8.83
CA ALA A 710 -39.52 -6.89 -7.82
C ALA A 710 -40.43 -6.23 -6.77
N ASP A 711 -40.11 -6.42 -5.49
CA ASP A 711 -40.86 -5.84 -4.37
C ASP A 711 -40.56 -4.34 -4.19
N VAL A 712 -41.47 -3.49 -4.67
CA VAL A 712 -41.40 -2.03 -4.50
C VAL A 712 -41.83 -1.57 -3.10
N SER A 713 -42.51 -2.41 -2.32
CA SER A 713 -42.97 -2.03 -0.98
C SER A 713 -41.82 -1.77 -0.01
N PHE A 714 -40.65 -2.37 -0.28
CA PHE A 714 -39.39 -2.07 0.39
C PHE A 714 -39.09 -0.56 0.44
N PHE A 715 -39.44 0.19 -0.61
CA PHE A 715 -39.13 1.62 -0.69
C PHE A 715 -40.09 2.50 0.11
N ALA A 716 -41.29 2.00 0.44
CA ALA A 716 -42.29 2.75 1.23
C ALA A 716 -41.78 3.10 2.64
N ARG A 717 -40.80 2.36 3.18
CA ARG A 717 -40.17 2.68 4.47
C ARG A 717 -39.26 3.91 4.42
N PHE A 718 -38.80 4.31 3.23
CA PHE A 718 -37.93 5.48 3.05
C PHE A 718 -38.70 6.75 2.68
N THR A 719 -39.96 6.65 2.25
CA THR A 719 -40.79 7.81 1.88
C THR A 719 -41.34 8.58 3.07
N ASN A 720 -41.28 8.02 4.28
CA ASN A 720 -41.74 8.65 5.53
C ASN A 720 -40.65 9.38 6.33
N VAL A 721 -39.41 9.42 5.84
CA VAL A 721 -38.33 10.17 6.49
C VAL A 721 -38.27 11.58 5.90
N THR A 722 -39.11 12.47 6.41
CA THR A 722 -38.96 13.92 6.16
C THR A 722 -37.65 14.41 6.77
N SER A 723 -36.67 14.70 5.91
CA SER A 723 -35.68 15.81 5.92
C SER A 723 -35.17 16.41 7.25
N SER A 724 -35.23 15.70 8.38
CA SER A 724 -34.86 16.21 9.71
C SER A 724 -33.84 15.32 10.44
N GLN A 725 -33.38 14.25 9.81
CA GLN A 725 -32.21 13.50 10.26
C GLN A 725 -31.15 13.54 9.17
N ALA A 726 -30.63 14.75 8.94
CA ALA A 726 -29.25 14.89 8.51
C ALA A 726 -28.39 14.52 9.72
N PHE A 727 -27.78 13.34 9.66
CA PHE A 727 -26.59 13.00 10.42
C PHE A 727 -25.41 13.08 9.47
#